data_AF-A0A956WSA7-F1
#
_entry.id   AF-A0A956WSA7-F1
#
_cell.length_a   1.000
_cell.length_b   1.000
_cell.length_c   1.000
_cell.angle_alpha   90.00
_cell.angle_beta   90.00
_cell.angle_gamma   90.00
#
_symmetry.space_group_name_H-M   'P 1'
#
loop_
_entity.id
_entity.type
_entity.pdbx_description
1 polymer ?
#
loop_
_entity_poly.entity_id
_entity_poly.type
_entity_poly.pdbx_seq_one_letter_code
_entity_poly.pdbx_strand_id
1 'polypeptide(L)'
;MTDLTTLPPAQETTPTDFLSRPLIAALSIDWEKAIYLTFMILAIITRFYGLGDRVVSHDESLHTQYSYQFYNGDGYVHSPLMHGPTLFHATALSYWLFGDSDFASRVPDAALGVLLVLLPYLLRDWLGRRGALFASFMLLISPYVSYYSRYIRHDVYLIVFAMIVFIASWYYIRERKNKYLWWFTVGLVLMFATMEASFIYVAIFGSFMVVRLLALIIGSSWLGDVLPRLRMPLLVALLGVLLVGAGYGAHRLMAGEAADAATTTATSEGFAADPNAPQAAITPASESTDLLTRWIEIVGIVVFSTGLFLIVRQMRPHIDGYPEFDIILLYVTLVLPLASPLLVRVAGWDPDDYTINKCVLAGQESMSSVTLFVDRITNTTCVSQFLNSPATRSALFLFATLIVSVAVGLWWDRRRWPGFALAYTGIFLFFFTSIFTNLAGWRTGAIGSLGYWLKQQGVQRGSQPGFYYFFVTTFYEFLPIVFSLAGIHLWTKQRRINGVVWYWVLGGLVAALGYSLTNYIFNRSLGDPLQQSSVPGLIAAAAVLLIAAGYWFLIRRRQIVDRLGLERGLRDLVDLPAFVDFVPSLIWWMLLVWPAYSLAGEKMPWLSIHITIPMILLGGWYMGRRVESVDARELFSRRGLAAVGLTVLLILVAAVALGPLLLGQIRLGRQEVDLLENAGRFLGGLLVAGGVAYLWLRLTRPLDGRLRGVVTTLAVFAVLAGLTIRFSYMANYINYDYTNEFMVYAHGAPATKSVVLDQLEELSMRLYGDKSIKVAFDSDVSWPFTWYLREYPNRVYFGDNASQSLNESPVVIVGSKNWGNVDPFLANNYTNREYTFLWWPMEDYRRFSWNAIFGNPADETPRGLGNPGVRQALWDIFFHRDYTKYGEVFGGTFTPGEWPLRHDLRLYIRKDVLADLWDYGVGAVSAAPLVDPYEAGALAPAPNVILNAAGIAGAAEGALSSPRNVAVGPDGLVYVVDSGNHRLQVFDRDGQFLRGWGSFGAEPGQFNEPWGLAVDDTYVYVADTWNHRIQKFTLNGELAGVFGQSGSPAADDAGGGLGLFFGPRDIVLIGDNQLLVTDTGNHRLQLLDRDGNFLRTVGSFGNELGQFNEPVGLAVGPDGVIYVADTWNGRIQRLTPELVAAGEWRVEAWAGQSINNKPYLATDSAGRVYVSDPEGYRVLIFSPAGAYLGRFGQYGTDTSSLGLPNGLAVGPDDSLWVADAGNHRVLGYAPVFGAAEPLLVEPTVAAPGSDEAYPAGDVDLEPTIAE
;
A
#
# COMPACT_ATOMS: atom_id res chain seq x y z
N MET A 1 47.05 3.96 76.57
CA MET A 1 47.81 2.70 76.64
C MET A 1 46.81 1.56 76.79
N THR A 2 46.79 0.47 76.05
CA THR A 2 47.33 0.04 74.74
C THR A 2 46.67 -1.33 74.52
N ASP A 3 46.36 -1.68 73.26
CA ASP A 3 46.03 -3.03 72.77
C ASP A 3 44.75 -3.72 73.25
N LEU A 4 43.79 -3.87 72.31
CA LEU A 4 43.50 -5.17 71.66
C LEU A 4 42.28 -4.98 70.74
N THR A 5 42.51 -4.98 69.42
CA THR A 5 41.64 -5.56 68.35
C THR A 5 42.18 -5.13 66.98
N THR A 6 43.32 -5.71 66.60
CA THR A 6 43.72 -5.78 65.20
C THR A 6 42.86 -6.85 64.52
N LEU A 7 41.87 -6.40 63.73
CA LEU A 7 41.22 -7.27 62.75
C LEU A 7 42.29 -7.74 61.74
N PRO A 8 42.28 -9.01 61.28
CA PRO A 8 43.18 -9.45 60.24
C PRO A 8 42.93 -8.62 58.96
N PRO A 9 43.97 -8.34 58.16
CA PRO A 9 43.79 -7.63 56.90
C PRO A 9 42.83 -8.43 56.02
N ALA A 10 41.84 -7.73 55.46
CA ALA A 10 40.97 -8.29 54.45
C ALA A 10 41.86 -8.88 53.34
N GLN A 11 41.75 -10.19 53.10
CA GLN A 11 42.38 -10.80 51.94
C GLN A 11 41.89 -10.06 50.69
N GLU A 12 42.80 -9.34 50.04
CA GLU A 12 42.63 -8.92 48.65
C GLU A 12 42.46 -10.19 47.83
N THR A 13 41.22 -10.56 47.53
CA THR A 13 40.92 -11.50 46.47
C THR A 13 41.39 -10.86 45.17
N THR A 14 42.55 -11.27 44.70
CA THR A 14 43.01 -11.03 43.33
C THR A 14 41.85 -11.36 42.39
N PRO A 15 41.50 -10.48 41.42
CA PRO A 15 40.45 -10.79 40.47
C PRO A 15 40.93 -11.95 39.61
N THR A 16 40.44 -13.16 39.92
CA THR A 16 40.67 -14.34 39.09
C THR A 16 40.15 -14.03 37.70
N ASP A 17 41.04 -14.10 36.72
CA ASP A 17 40.79 -13.84 35.30
C ASP A 17 39.47 -14.47 34.83
N PHE A 18 38.57 -13.65 34.26
CA PHE A 18 37.23 -14.05 33.83
C PHE A 18 37.26 -15.20 32.81
N LEU A 19 38.34 -15.28 32.02
CA LEU A 19 38.57 -16.30 31.00
C LEU A 19 39.04 -17.66 31.56
N SER A 20 39.50 -17.70 32.82
CA SER A 20 40.04 -18.92 33.45
C SER A 20 38.97 -19.80 34.12
N ARG A 21 37.72 -19.35 34.18
CA ARG A 21 36.61 -20.13 34.76
C ARG A 21 35.98 -21.01 33.67
N PRO A 22 35.85 -22.33 33.88
CA PRO A 22 35.01 -23.16 33.01
C PRO A 22 33.61 -22.54 32.94
N LEU A 23 33.08 -22.32 31.74
CA LEU A 23 31.77 -21.66 31.53
C LEU A 23 30.66 -22.31 32.36
N ILE A 24 30.75 -23.63 32.54
CA ILE A 24 29.84 -24.47 33.33
C ILE A 24 30.00 -24.25 34.85
N ALA A 25 31.21 -23.95 35.34
CA ALA A 25 31.46 -23.63 36.74
C ALA A 25 31.05 -22.20 37.11
N ALA A 26 31.02 -21.28 36.13
CA ALA A 26 30.45 -19.93 36.29
C ALA A 26 28.91 -19.93 36.29
N LEU A 27 28.29 -20.93 35.65
CA LEU A 27 26.85 -21.19 35.66
C LEU A 27 26.48 -22.09 36.84
N SER A 28 26.44 -21.56 38.06
CA SER A 28 25.71 -22.25 39.14
C SER A 28 24.21 -22.22 38.79
N ILE A 29 23.72 -23.22 38.06
CA ILE A 29 22.33 -23.33 37.63
C ILE A 29 21.47 -23.65 38.85
N ASP A 30 20.74 -22.64 39.33
CA ASP A 30 19.65 -22.83 40.28
C ASP A 30 18.35 -23.14 39.52
N TRP A 31 17.30 -23.53 40.25
CA TRP A 31 16.00 -23.87 39.67
C TRP A 31 15.40 -22.70 38.87
N GLU A 32 15.67 -21.45 39.25
CA GLU A 32 15.15 -20.25 38.60
C GLU A 32 15.82 -20.05 37.24
N LYS A 33 17.16 -20.11 37.19
CA LYS A 33 17.95 -20.07 35.96
C LYS A 33 17.61 -21.23 35.04
N ALA A 34 17.32 -22.42 35.57
CA ALA A 34 16.87 -23.56 34.77
C ALA A 34 15.52 -23.28 34.06
N ILE A 35 14.58 -22.60 34.74
CA ILE A 35 13.31 -22.19 34.12
C ILE A 35 13.55 -21.11 33.06
N TYR A 36 14.39 -20.11 33.32
CA TYR A 36 14.72 -19.10 32.29
C TYR A 36 15.44 -19.69 31.09
N LEU A 37 16.34 -20.68 31.29
CA LEU A 37 16.95 -21.43 30.20
C LEU A 37 15.90 -22.18 29.39
N THR A 38 14.91 -22.78 30.07
CA THR A 38 13.77 -23.44 29.41
C THR A 38 12.95 -22.42 28.61
N PHE A 39 12.63 -21.25 29.17
CA PHE A 39 11.93 -20.18 28.45
C PHE A 39 12.74 -19.67 27.27
N MET A 40 14.05 -19.56 27.38
CA MET A 40 14.92 -19.19 26.26
C MET A 40 14.85 -20.23 25.14
N ILE A 41 14.97 -21.52 25.45
CA ILE A 41 14.88 -22.60 24.45
C ILE A 41 13.50 -22.61 23.79
N LEU A 42 12.42 -22.52 24.58
CA LEU A 42 11.06 -22.46 24.04
C LEU A 42 10.83 -21.19 23.21
N ALA A 43 11.39 -20.04 23.60
CA ALA A 43 11.32 -18.81 22.82
C ALA A 43 12.06 -18.98 21.49
N ILE A 44 13.27 -19.56 21.50
CA ILE A 44 14.02 -19.84 20.27
C ILE A 44 13.20 -20.75 19.35
N ILE A 45 12.66 -21.86 19.86
CA ILE A 45 11.83 -22.78 19.07
C ILE A 45 10.62 -22.02 18.50
N THR A 46 9.88 -21.30 19.34
CA THR A 46 8.63 -20.65 18.93
C THR A 46 8.83 -19.43 18.02
N ARG A 47 9.99 -18.78 18.04
CA ARG A 47 10.29 -17.64 17.17
C ARG A 47 11.01 -18.06 15.88
N PHE A 48 11.82 -19.11 15.88
CA PHE A 48 12.60 -19.51 14.70
C PHE A 48 11.97 -20.65 13.87
N TYR A 49 11.10 -21.48 14.45
CA TYR A 49 10.47 -22.58 13.69
C TYR A 49 9.53 -22.05 12.60
N GLY A 50 9.81 -22.39 11.33
CA GLY A 50 9.02 -21.95 10.18
C GLY A 50 9.08 -20.43 9.93
N LEU A 51 10.21 -19.79 10.25
CA LEU A 51 10.35 -18.34 10.15
C LEU A 51 10.34 -17.83 8.70
N GLY A 52 10.77 -18.64 7.74
CA GLY A 52 10.77 -18.32 6.30
C GLY A 52 9.53 -18.78 5.52
N ASP A 53 8.58 -19.46 6.17
CA ASP A 53 7.45 -20.10 5.49
C ASP A 53 6.39 -19.07 5.07
N ARG A 54 6.15 -18.07 5.91
CA ARG A 54 5.17 -16.98 5.71
C ARG A 54 5.54 -16.12 4.51
N VAL A 55 4.54 -15.78 3.68
CA VAL A 55 4.68 -14.83 2.57
C VAL A 55 5.01 -13.44 3.11
N VAL A 56 5.95 -12.76 2.47
CA VAL A 56 6.33 -11.38 2.77
C VAL A 56 5.12 -10.49 2.47
N SER A 57 4.52 -9.94 3.53
CA SER A 57 3.40 -9.01 3.40
C SER A 57 3.83 -7.70 2.75
N HIS A 58 2.85 -6.93 2.24
CA HIS A 58 3.08 -5.65 1.56
C HIS A 58 4.10 -4.76 2.26
N ASP A 59 3.92 -4.47 3.55
CA ASP A 59 4.83 -3.56 4.27
C ASP A 59 6.17 -4.19 4.66
N GLU A 60 6.21 -5.52 4.82
CA GLU A 60 7.44 -6.26 5.09
C GLU A 60 8.35 -6.25 3.85
N SER A 61 7.76 -6.25 2.64
CA SER A 61 8.52 -6.25 1.39
C SER A 61 9.39 -4.99 1.21
N LEU A 62 8.90 -3.82 1.63
CA LEU A 62 9.68 -2.58 1.65
C LEU A 62 10.93 -2.71 2.53
N HIS A 63 10.76 -3.25 3.74
CA HIS A 63 11.87 -3.47 4.67
C HIS A 63 12.90 -4.43 4.09
N THR A 64 12.45 -5.56 3.53
CA THR A 64 13.35 -6.55 2.93
C THR A 64 14.15 -5.97 1.77
N GLN A 65 13.49 -5.19 0.90
CA GLN A 65 14.10 -4.63 -0.31
C GLN A 65 15.14 -3.55 -0.01
N TYR A 66 14.83 -2.58 0.85
CA TYR A 66 15.80 -1.52 1.19
C TYR A 66 16.98 -2.06 2.00
N SER A 67 16.76 -3.07 2.86
CA SER A 67 17.86 -3.78 3.51
C SER A 67 18.76 -4.54 2.54
N TYR A 68 18.17 -5.10 1.48
CA TYR A 68 18.91 -5.81 0.44
C TYR A 68 19.75 -4.86 -0.42
N GLN A 69 19.20 -3.70 -0.79
CA GLN A 69 19.96 -2.63 -1.46
C GLN A 69 21.14 -2.16 -0.61
N PHE A 70 20.95 -2.02 0.70
CA PHE A 70 22.05 -1.67 1.61
C PHE A 70 23.11 -2.77 1.67
N TYR A 71 22.70 -4.03 1.74
CA TYR A 71 23.58 -5.20 1.74
C TYR A 71 24.42 -5.33 0.45
N ASN A 72 23.82 -5.10 -0.72
CA ASN A 72 24.48 -5.18 -2.02
C ASN A 72 25.43 -4.01 -2.32
N GLY A 73 25.36 -2.93 -1.54
CA GLY A 73 26.14 -1.72 -1.81
C GLY A 73 25.53 -0.81 -2.88
N ASP A 74 24.26 -1.00 -3.24
CA ASP A 74 23.51 -0.11 -4.15
C ASP A 74 23.22 1.27 -3.51
N GLY A 75 23.51 1.40 -2.21
CA GLY A 75 23.33 2.60 -1.40
C GLY A 75 22.03 2.55 -0.59
N TYR A 76 22.06 3.13 0.62
CA TYR A 76 20.88 3.31 1.47
C TYR A 76 20.73 4.78 1.85
N VAL A 77 19.62 5.37 1.41
CA VAL A 77 19.26 6.75 1.70
C VAL A 77 18.04 6.75 2.59
N HIS A 78 18.25 7.10 3.86
CA HIS A 78 17.16 7.25 4.80
C HIS A 78 16.16 8.32 4.32
N SER A 79 14.90 7.93 4.27
CA SER A 79 13.75 8.81 4.05
C SER A 79 12.83 8.72 5.27
N PRO A 80 12.18 9.82 5.70
CA PRO A 80 11.20 9.78 6.79
C PRO A 80 10.07 8.75 6.61
N LEU A 81 9.75 8.38 5.37
CA LEU A 81 8.78 7.31 5.05
C LEU A 81 9.20 5.94 5.62
N MET A 82 10.50 5.70 5.76
CA MET A 82 11.06 4.40 6.17
C MET A 82 11.09 4.21 7.69
N HIS A 83 10.69 5.20 8.48
CA HIS A 83 10.98 5.28 9.91
C HIS A 83 12.50 5.21 10.17
N GLY A 84 12.92 4.65 11.30
CA GLY A 84 14.31 4.62 11.71
C GLY A 84 15.17 3.53 11.02
N PRO A 85 16.46 3.82 10.79
CA PRO A 85 17.41 2.95 10.08
C PRO A 85 17.82 1.66 10.82
N THR A 86 17.55 1.54 12.13
CA THR A 86 18.05 0.40 12.95
C THR A 86 17.62 -0.95 12.40
N LEU A 87 16.35 -1.07 12.00
CA LEU A 87 15.80 -2.29 11.41
C LEU A 87 16.52 -2.63 10.10
N PHE A 88 16.74 -1.65 9.23
CA PHE A 88 17.34 -1.89 7.93
C PHE A 88 18.79 -2.36 8.05
N HIS A 89 19.55 -1.74 8.97
CA HIS A 89 20.94 -2.10 9.24
C HIS A 89 21.05 -3.49 9.88
N ALA A 90 20.19 -3.83 10.84
CA ALA A 90 20.18 -5.14 11.49
C ALA A 90 19.82 -6.26 10.49
N THR A 91 18.88 -6.00 9.60
CA THR A 91 18.47 -6.93 8.54
C THR A 91 19.55 -7.10 7.49
N ALA A 92 20.22 -6.01 7.06
CA ALA A 92 21.36 -6.11 6.14
C ALA A 92 22.53 -6.89 6.76
N LEU A 93 22.80 -6.72 8.06
CA LEU A 93 23.76 -7.54 8.78
C LEU A 93 23.34 -9.02 8.82
N SER A 94 22.04 -9.29 8.94
CA SER A 94 21.50 -10.65 8.87
C SER A 94 21.70 -11.29 7.50
N TYR A 95 21.47 -10.54 6.41
CA TYR A 95 21.76 -11.00 5.06
C TYR A 95 23.25 -11.30 4.87
N TRP A 96 24.14 -10.48 5.41
CA TRP A 96 25.57 -10.74 5.38
C TRP A 96 25.98 -12.01 6.14
N LEU A 97 25.29 -12.35 7.23
CA LEU A 97 25.59 -13.54 8.03
C LEU A 97 24.97 -14.84 7.49
N PHE A 98 23.77 -14.77 6.91
CA PHE A 98 22.95 -15.95 6.61
C PHE A 98 22.47 -16.04 5.15
N GLY A 99 22.80 -15.07 4.30
CA GLY A 99 22.28 -14.93 2.94
C GLY A 99 20.95 -14.16 2.87
N ASP A 100 20.57 -13.69 1.69
CA ASP A 100 19.34 -12.93 1.43
C ASP A 100 18.14 -13.86 1.22
N SER A 101 17.40 -14.13 2.29
CA SER A 101 16.20 -15.00 2.26
C SER A 101 15.10 -14.47 3.18
N ASP A 102 13.86 -14.94 2.97
CA ASP A 102 12.71 -14.66 3.87
C ASP A 102 13.00 -15.08 5.32
N PHE A 103 13.82 -16.11 5.52
CA PHE A 103 14.27 -16.52 6.85
C PHE A 103 15.21 -15.47 7.45
N ALA A 104 16.28 -15.12 6.72
CA ALA A 104 17.30 -14.20 7.20
C ALA A 104 16.75 -12.80 7.45
N SER A 105 15.73 -12.36 6.70
CA SER A 105 15.12 -11.04 6.90
C SER A 105 14.44 -10.88 8.26
N ARG A 106 13.92 -11.97 8.84
CA ARG A 106 13.18 -11.97 10.11
C ARG A 106 14.02 -12.42 11.32
N VAL A 107 15.25 -12.89 11.12
CA VAL A 107 16.15 -13.36 12.21
C VAL A 107 16.38 -12.28 13.28
N PRO A 108 16.66 -11.01 12.95
CA PRO A 108 16.85 -9.97 13.96
C PRO A 108 15.63 -9.78 14.87
N ASP A 109 14.42 -9.73 14.29
CA ASP A 109 13.15 -9.59 15.00
C ASP A 109 12.89 -10.80 15.92
N ALA A 110 13.18 -12.01 15.44
CA ALA A 110 13.07 -13.25 16.22
C ALA A 110 14.03 -13.26 17.41
N ALA A 111 15.28 -12.84 17.21
CA ALA A 111 16.27 -12.72 18.27
C ALA A 111 15.86 -11.70 19.35
N LEU A 112 15.32 -10.55 18.94
CA LEU A 112 14.78 -9.54 19.85
C LEU A 112 13.53 -10.04 20.58
N GLY A 113 12.68 -10.84 19.93
CA GLY A 113 11.57 -11.54 20.57
C GLY A 113 12.01 -12.48 21.69
N VAL A 114 13.09 -13.25 21.47
CA VAL A 114 13.70 -14.11 22.50
C VAL A 114 14.24 -13.26 23.65
N LEU A 115 14.96 -12.18 23.34
CA LEU A 115 15.49 -11.27 24.35
C LEU A 115 14.38 -10.66 25.21
N LEU A 116 13.27 -10.24 24.59
CA LEU A 116 12.12 -9.65 25.26
C LEU A 116 11.53 -10.58 26.34
N VAL A 117 11.44 -11.89 26.06
CA VAL A 117 11.00 -12.90 27.03
C VAL A 117 11.90 -12.96 28.26
N LEU A 118 13.19 -12.65 28.12
CA LEU A 118 14.18 -12.73 29.19
C LEU A 118 14.32 -11.45 30.01
N LEU A 119 13.95 -10.29 29.46
CA LEU A 119 14.08 -8.98 30.13
C LEU A 119 13.40 -8.89 31.51
N PRO A 120 12.25 -9.52 31.80
CA PRO A 120 11.66 -9.51 33.15
C PRO A 120 12.58 -10.06 34.24
N TYR A 121 13.59 -10.88 33.91
CA TYR A 121 14.60 -11.34 34.87
C TYR A 121 15.30 -10.16 35.57
N LEU A 122 15.55 -9.06 34.84
CA LEU A 122 16.17 -7.86 35.39
C LEU A 122 15.22 -7.08 36.31
N LEU A 123 13.90 -7.31 36.22
CA LEU A 123 12.88 -6.67 37.04
C LEU A 123 12.48 -7.48 38.29
N ARG A 124 13.15 -8.60 38.57
CA ARG A 124 12.83 -9.50 39.70
C ARG A 124 12.80 -8.82 41.08
N ASP A 125 13.56 -7.74 41.27
CA ASP A 125 13.63 -7.03 42.53
C ASP A 125 12.35 -6.22 42.83
N TRP A 126 11.58 -5.88 41.79
CA TRP A 126 10.30 -5.18 41.92
C TRP A 126 9.09 -6.10 41.69
N LEU A 127 9.17 -7.00 40.70
CA LEU A 127 8.12 -7.97 40.39
C LEU A 127 8.05 -9.13 41.39
N GLY A 128 9.15 -9.41 42.10
CA GLY A 128 9.38 -10.68 42.79
C GLY A 128 9.89 -11.76 41.83
N ARG A 129 10.59 -12.76 42.36
CA ARG A 129 11.17 -13.86 41.54
C ARG A 129 10.08 -14.62 40.79
N ARG A 130 8.99 -14.95 41.48
CA ARG A 130 7.84 -15.65 40.85
C ARG A 130 7.11 -14.73 39.87
N GLY A 131 6.98 -13.44 40.18
CA GLY A 131 6.31 -12.48 39.31
C GLY A 131 7.04 -12.25 37.99
N ALA A 132 8.38 -12.18 38.03
CA ALA A 132 9.20 -12.11 36.83
C ALA A 132 9.06 -13.36 35.95
N LEU A 133 9.01 -14.56 36.55
CA LEU A 133 8.75 -15.81 35.82
C LEU A 133 7.36 -15.81 35.15
N PHE A 134 6.31 -15.37 35.84
CA PHE A 134 4.98 -15.26 35.24
C PHE A 134 4.93 -14.24 34.09
N ALA A 135 5.61 -13.09 34.24
CA ALA A 135 5.72 -12.11 33.16
C ALA A 135 6.46 -12.69 31.94
N SER A 136 7.59 -13.36 32.13
CA SER A 136 8.32 -14.03 31.05
C SER A 136 7.49 -15.13 30.39
N PHE A 137 6.77 -15.94 31.17
CA PHE A 137 5.88 -16.96 30.62
C PHE A 137 4.75 -16.34 29.77
N MET A 138 4.12 -15.25 30.24
CA MET A 138 3.09 -14.54 29.47
C MET A 138 3.65 -13.92 28.18
N LEU A 139 4.88 -13.38 28.19
CA LEU A 139 5.56 -12.91 26.97
C LEU A 139 5.87 -14.05 25.99
N LEU A 140 6.25 -15.22 26.51
CA LEU A 140 6.53 -16.40 25.68
C LEU A 140 5.29 -16.84 24.90
N ILE A 141 4.13 -16.91 25.57
CA ILE A 141 2.89 -17.43 24.98
C ILE A 141 1.99 -16.37 24.34
N SER A 142 2.26 -15.08 24.55
CA SER A 142 1.45 -13.97 24.00
C SER A 142 1.32 -14.07 22.48
N PRO A 143 0.10 -14.05 21.91
CA PRO A 143 -0.11 -14.03 20.48
C PRO A 143 0.58 -12.83 19.82
N TYR A 144 0.43 -11.60 20.36
CA TYR A 144 1.06 -10.40 19.79
C TYR A 144 2.58 -10.48 19.81
N VAL A 145 3.16 -10.82 20.96
CA VAL A 145 4.62 -10.89 21.10
C VAL A 145 5.19 -11.97 20.21
N SER A 146 4.53 -13.13 20.09
CA SER A 146 4.95 -14.20 19.17
C SER A 146 4.86 -13.78 17.72
N TYR A 147 3.73 -13.21 17.31
CA TYR A 147 3.46 -12.89 15.92
C TYR A 147 4.40 -11.80 15.38
N TYR A 148 4.57 -10.71 16.14
CA TYR A 148 5.39 -9.56 15.73
C TYR A 148 6.88 -9.70 16.02
N SER A 149 7.30 -10.80 16.64
CA SER A 149 8.72 -11.19 16.63
C SER A 149 9.07 -12.15 15.50
N ARG A 150 8.11 -12.47 14.62
CA ARG A 150 8.30 -13.32 13.43
C ARG A 150 7.98 -12.59 12.13
N TYR A 151 7.95 -11.27 12.20
CA TYR A 151 7.48 -10.39 11.15
C TYR A 151 8.35 -9.14 11.19
N ILE A 152 8.96 -8.73 10.07
CA ILE A 152 9.97 -7.65 10.07
C ILE A 152 9.34 -6.28 10.37
N ARG A 153 9.46 -5.81 11.61
CA ARG A 153 8.84 -4.56 12.06
C ARG A 153 9.62 -3.84 13.16
N HIS A 154 9.56 -2.51 13.10
CA HIS A 154 10.21 -1.63 14.07
C HIS A 154 9.69 -1.79 15.51
N ASP A 155 8.47 -2.30 15.71
CA ASP A 155 7.81 -2.38 17.02
C ASP A 155 8.56 -3.23 18.06
N VAL A 156 9.09 -4.40 17.65
CA VAL A 156 9.81 -5.28 18.57
C VAL A 156 11.12 -4.65 19.03
N TYR A 157 11.82 -3.96 18.13
CA TYR A 157 13.03 -3.18 18.44
C TYR A 157 12.70 -2.09 19.45
N LEU A 158 11.67 -1.29 19.18
CA LEU A 158 11.31 -0.18 20.05
C LEU A 158 10.95 -0.67 21.45
N ILE A 159 10.22 -1.78 21.57
CA ILE A 159 9.84 -2.34 22.88
C ILE A 159 11.05 -2.82 23.67
N VAL A 160 11.99 -3.53 23.02
CA VAL A 160 13.20 -4.00 23.69
C VAL A 160 14.00 -2.81 24.22
N PHE A 161 14.19 -1.78 23.41
CA PHE A 161 14.91 -0.58 23.83
C PHE A 161 14.14 0.23 24.90
N ALA A 162 12.82 0.35 24.79
CA ALA A 162 11.97 0.97 25.80
C ALA A 162 12.03 0.22 27.14
N MET A 163 12.05 -1.12 27.11
CA MET A 163 12.26 -1.94 28.30
C MET A 163 13.63 -1.72 28.93
N ILE A 164 14.69 -1.59 28.12
CA ILE A 164 16.03 -1.25 28.61
C ILE A 164 16.03 0.12 29.29
N VAL A 165 15.40 1.14 28.68
CA VAL A 165 15.25 2.48 29.26
C VAL A 165 14.46 2.44 30.58
N PHE A 166 13.35 1.69 30.61
CA PHE A 166 12.53 1.51 31.81
C PHE A 166 13.33 0.82 32.94
N ILE A 167 14.01 -0.28 32.64
CA ILE A 167 14.87 -1.02 33.58
C ILE A 167 15.99 -0.11 34.09
N ALA A 168 16.72 0.55 33.18
CA ALA A 168 17.82 1.45 33.53
C ALA A 168 17.37 2.59 34.45
N SER A 169 16.19 3.16 34.20
CA SER A 169 15.60 4.22 35.03
C SER A 169 15.40 3.75 36.47
N TRP A 170 14.79 2.57 36.67
CA TRP A 170 14.53 2.03 38.00
C TRP A 170 15.79 1.59 38.74
N TYR A 171 16.76 0.99 38.05
CA TYR A 171 18.06 0.68 38.64
C TYR A 171 18.84 1.94 39.02
N TYR A 172 18.76 3.01 38.22
CA TYR A 172 19.38 4.29 38.57
C TYR A 172 18.72 4.93 39.80
N ILE A 173 17.38 4.91 39.88
CA ILE A 173 16.65 5.41 41.07
C ILE A 173 17.08 4.67 42.33
N ARG A 174 17.34 3.36 42.24
CA ARG A 174 17.74 2.54 43.40
C ARG A 174 19.21 2.65 43.78
N GLU A 175 20.12 2.53 42.81
CA GLU A 175 21.56 2.39 43.06
C GLU A 175 22.37 3.66 42.79
N ARG A 176 21.83 4.59 42.00
CA ARG A 176 22.46 5.85 41.58
C ARG A 176 23.86 5.70 40.97
N LYS A 177 24.08 4.62 40.22
CA LYS A 177 25.36 4.35 39.52
C LYS A 177 25.33 4.84 38.08
N ASN A 178 26.41 5.49 37.63
CA ASN A 178 26.54 6.05 36.28
C ASN A 178 26.35 5.02 35.15
N LYS A 179 26.66 3.73 35.37
CA LYS A 179 26.45 2.68 34.36
C LYS A 179 24.99 2.59 33.88
N TYR A 180 24.02 2.89 34.74
CA TYR A 180 22.60 2.85 34.37
C TYR A 180 22.19 4.09 33.57
N LEU A 181 22.85 5.23 33.76
CA LEU A 181 22.66 6.38 32.87
C LEU A 181 23.22 6.09 31.47
N TRP A 182 24.33 5.35 31.35
CA TRP A 182 24.82 4.87 30.05
C TRP A 182 23.82 3.92 29.37
N TRP A 183 23.27 2.96 30.10
CA TRP A 183 22.21 2.07 29.57
C TRP A 183 20.98 2.86 29.13
N PHE A 184 20.58 3.86 29.92
CA PHE A 184 19.49 4.77 29.60
C PHE A 184 19.78 5.54 28.31
N THR A 185 20.95 6.16 28.17
CA THR A 185 21.33 6.94 26.98
C THR A 185 21.40 6.07 25.73
N VAL A 186 22.01 4.89 25.80
CA VAL A 186 22.11 3.95 24.67
C VAL A 186 20.73 3.41 24.29
N GLY A 187 19.91 3.02 25.27
CA GLY A 187 18.53 2.60 25.00
C GLY A 187 17.71 3.72 24.35
N LEU A 188 17.84 4.95 24.85
CA LEU A 188 17.10 6.10 24.34
C LEU A 188 17.45 6.42 22.88
N VAL A 189 18.73 6.46 22.51
CA VAL A 189 19.11 6.72 21.11
C VAL A 189 18.68 5.59 20.17
N LEU A 190 18.73 4.33 20.61
CA LEU A 190 18.28 3.19 19.81
C LEU A 190 16.77 3.22 19.59
N MET A 191 15.98 3.71 20.56
CA MET A 191 14.56 3.99 20.34
C MET A 191 14.37 5.00 19.20
N PHE A 192 15.04 6.16 19.26
CA PHE A 192 14.93 7.20 18.24
C PHE A 192 15.50 6.80 16.87
N ALA A 193 16.48 5.90 16.84
CA ALA A 193 16.98 5.29 15.60
C ALA A 193 16.07 4.17 15.06
N THR A 194 15.00 3.82 15.79
CA THR A 194 14.02 2.79 15.40
C THR A 194 12.76 3.42 14.82
N MET A 195 12.03 4.25 15.56
CA MET A 195 10.82 4.92 15.04
C MET A 195 10.34 6.08 15.90
N GLU A 196 9.44 6.89 15.33
CA GLU A 196 8.89 8.12 15.92
C GLU A 196 7.98 7.85 17.12
N ALA A 197 7.39 6.65 17.25
CA ALA A 197 6.66 6.25 18.44
C ALA A 197 7.49 6.34 19.74
N SER A 198 8.82 6.48 19.64
CA SER A 198 9.72 6.86 20.74
C SER A 198 9.27 8.12 21.50
N PHE A 199 8.71 9.11 20.80
CA PHE A 199 8.19 10.33 21.45
C PHE A 199 7.04 10.02 22.41
N ILE A 200 6.19 9.03 22.09
CA ILE A 200 5.11 8.57 22.98
C ILE A 200 5.71 7.96 24.25
N TYR A 201 6.74 7.12 24.14
CA TYR A 201 7.42 6.56 25.31
C TYR A 201 8.10 7.62 26.17
N VAL A 202 8.75 8.61 25.56
CA VAL A 202 9.33 9.75 26.30
C VAL A 202 8.24 10.51 27.03
N ALA A 203 7.07 10.73 26.42
CA ALA A 203 5.94 11.35 27.08
C ALA A 203 5.43 10.50 28.26
N ILE A 204 5.25 9.19 28.10
CA ILE A 204 4.75 8.28 29.15
C ILE A 204 5.75 8.16 30.31
N PHE A 205 7.00 7.78 30.04
CA PHE A 205 8.03 7.57 31.06
C PHE A 205 8.51 8.89 31.65
N GLY A 206 8.73 9.91 30.82
CA GLY A 206 9.16 11.23 31.25
C GLY A 206 8.11 11.92 32.14
N SER A 207 6.83 11.89 31.76
CA SER A 207 5.76 12.45 32.60
C SER A 207 5.65 11.73 33.94
N PHE A 208 5.82 10.40 33.98
CA PHE A 208 5.85 9.67 35.25
C PHE A 208 7.01 10.12 36.15
N MET A 209 8.21 10.32 35.58
CA MET A 209 9.37 10.81 36.35
C MET A 209 9.11 12.22 36.91
N VAL A 210 8.47 13.10 36.14
CA VAL A 210 8.07 14.43 36.61
C VAL A 210 7.05 14.33 37.74
N VAL A 211 5.98 13.55 37.58
CA VAL A 211 4.96 13.33 38.62
C VAL A 211 5.58 12.77 39.89
N ARG A 212 6.50 11.80 39.75
CA ARG A 212 7.24 11.22 40.87
C ARG A 212 8.09 12.26 41.60
N LEU A 213 8.89 13.04 40.88
CA LEU A 213 9.70 14.10 41.47
C LEU A 213 8.83 15.11 42.21
N LEU A 214 7.72 15.55 41.61
CA LEU A 214 6.79 16.48 42.24
C LEU A 214 6.17 15.92 43.52
N ALA A 215 5.75 14.65 43.52
CA ALA A 215 5.19 14.01 44.71
C ALA A 215 6.22 13.94 45.87
N LEU A 216 7.49 13.68 45.54
CA LEU A 216 8.59 13.68 46.51
C LEU A 216 8.88 15.08 47.05
N ILE A 217 8.87 16.11 46.18
CA ILE A 217 9.06 17.52 46.57
C ILE A 217 7.91 17.99 47.46
N ILE A 218 6.66 17.71 47.11
CA ILE A 218 5.47 18.13 47.89
C ILE A 218 5.49 17.52 49.30
N GLY A 219 6.01 16.30 49.45
CA GLY A 219 6.17 15.65 50.75
C GLY A 219 7.34 16.17 51.59
N SER A 220 8.17 17.07 51.06
CA SER A 220 9.39 17.52 51.72
C SER A 220 9.17 18.75 52.62
N SER A 221 9.91 18.82 53.73
CA SER A 221 9.82 19.94 54.67
C SER A 221 10.41 21.25 54.13
N TRP A 222 11.43 21.17 53.27
CA TRP A 222 12.13 22.35 52.73
C TRP A 222 11.29 23.16 51.75
N LEU A 223 10.23 22.57 51.17
CA LEU A 223 9.39 23.26 50.19
C LEU A 223 8.75 24.51 50.80
N GLY A 224 8.34 24.47 52.07
CA GLY A 224 7.75 25.61 52.77
C GLY A 224 8.69 26.83 52.82
N ASP A 225 9.99 26.59 52.99
CA ASP A 225 11.02 27.63 53.08
C ASP A 225 11.34 28.25 51.71
N VAL A 226 11.20 27.47 50.64
CA VAL A 226 11.50 27.89 49.27
C VAL A 226 10.28 28.51 48.57
N LEU A 227 9.05 28.15 48.97
CA LEU A 227 7.80 28.59 48.36
C LEU A 227 7.68 30.11 48.18
N PRO A 228 8.07 30.97 49.15
CA PRO A 228 8.02 32.42 48.97
C PRO A 228 8.90 32.92 47.81
N ARG A 229 10.05 32.27 47.59
CA ARG A 229 11.00 32.59 46.51
C ARG A 229 10.52 32.08 45.14
N LEU A 230 9.62 31.09 45.13
CA LEU A 230 9.03 30.54 43.91
C LEU A 230 7.86 31.37 43.37
N ARG A 231 7.30 32.30 44.14
CA ARG A 231 6.12 33.10 43.73
C ARG A 231 6.32 33.80 42.38
N MET A 232 7.42 34.54 42.22
CA MET A 232 7.70 35.27 40.98
C MET A 232 7.95 34.31 39.79
N PRO A 233 8.85 33.31 39.89
CA PRO A 233 9.00 32.30 38.84
C PRO A 233 7.71 31.57 38.46
N LEU A 234 6.84 31.29 39.44
CA LEU A 234 5.56 30.62 39.22
C LEU A 234 4.54 31.51 38.51
N LEU A 235 4.52 32.82 38.81
CA LEU A 235 3.74 33.79 38.04
C LEU A 235 4.22 33.92 36.59
N VAL A 236 5.55 33.88 36.37
CA VAL A 236 6.12 33.87 35.02
C VAL A 236 5.72 32.60 34.27
N ALA A 237 5.82 31.42 34.91
CA ALA A 237 5.37 30.17 34.29
C ALA A 237 3.86 30.18 33.99
N LEU A 238 3.03 30.69 34.92
CA LEU A 238 1.58 30.84 34.73
C LEU A 238 1.26 31.79 33.56
N LEU A 239 1.95 32.93 33.45
CA LEU A 239 1.82 33.84 32.32
C LEU A 239 2.14 33.12 31.00
N GLY A 240 3.20 32.31 30.97
CA GLY A 240 3.53 31.48 29.81
C GLY A 240 2.40 30.52 29.43
N VAL A 241 1.82 29.80 30.40
CA VAL A 241 0.66 28.91 30.17
C VAL A 241 -0.55 29.68 29.64
N LEU A 242 -0.83 30.87 30.19
CA LEU A 242 -1.93 31.72 29.73
C LEU A 242 -1.72 32.21 28.29
N LEU A 243 -0.50 32.59 27.92
CA LEU A 243 -0.16 33.01 26.56
C LEU A 243 -0.27 31.85 25.56
N VAL A 244 0.22 30.65 25.91
CA VAL A 244 0.04 29.44 25.10
C VAL A 244 -1.44 29.10 24.94
N GLY A 245 -2.20 29.10 26.04
CA GLY A 245 -3.63 28.84 26.02
C GLY A 245 -4.43 29.87 25.22
N ALA A 246 -4.04 31.14 25.27
CA ALA A 246 -4.65 32.21 24.47
C ALA A 246 -4.36 32.05 22.97
N GLY A 247 -3.11 31.71 22.60
CA GLY A 247 -2.73 31.41 21.21
C GLY A 247 -3.51 30.21 20.67
N TYR A 248 -3.40 29.06 21.34
CA TYR A 248 -4.10 27.83 20.95
C TYR A 248 -5.63 27.98 20.90
N GLY A 249 -6.21 28.66 21.89
CA GLY A 249 -7.65 28.93 21.95
C GLY A 249 -8.14 29.79 20.78
N ALA A 250 -7.36 30.81 20.39
CA ALA A 250 -7.67 31.63 19.22
C ALA A 250 -7.63 30.81 17.92
N HIS A 251 -6.64 29.92 17.76
CA HIS A 251 -6.56 29.03 16.59
C HIS A 251 -7.77 28.10 16.47
N ARG A 252 -8.19 27.47 17.58
CA ARG A 252 -9.28 26.49 17.54
C ARG A 252 -10.66 27.13 17.33
N LEU A 253 -10.88 28.32 17.88
CA LEU A 253 -12.12 29.08 17.66
C LEU A 253 -12.24 29.58 16.21
N MET A 254 -11.12 29.88 15.55
CA MET A 254 -11.09 30.32 14.16
C MET A 254 -11.12 29.18 13.13
N ALA A 255 -10.66 27.97 13.50
CA ALA A 255 -10.62 26.78 12.62
C ALA A 255 -11.90 25.92 12.63
N GLY A 256 -12.87 26.23 13.49
CA GLY A 256 -14.04 25.39 13.77
C GLY A 256 -15.00 25.13 12.61
N GLU A 257 -14.91 25.87 11.50
CA GLU A 257 -15.80 25.69 10.33
C GLU A 257 -15.24 24.73 9.26
N ALA A 258 -13.95 24.38 9.28
CA ALA A 258 -13.31 23.58 8.22
C ALA A 258 -13.22 22.06 8.52
N ALA A 259 -13.27 21.68 9.80
CA ALA A 259 -13.02 20.29 10.22
C ALA A 259 -14.18 19.32 9.89
N ASP A 260 -15.43 19.82 9.83
CA ASP A 260 -16.60 18.99 9.53
C ASP A 260 -16.68 18.59 8.05
N ALA A 261 -16.02 19.32 7.14
CA ALA A 261 -16.02 19.07 5.70
C ALA A 261 -15.01 17.99 5.25
N ALA A 262 -13.93 17.75 6.01
CA ALA A 262 -12.88 16.78 5.64
C ALA A 262 -13.24 15.32 5.96
N THR A 263 -14.29 15.09 6.75
CA THR A 263 -14.67 13.74 7.21
C THR A 263 -15.53 12.99 6.20
N THR A 264 -16.17 13.70 5.25
CA THR A 264 -17.09 13.12 4.27
C THR A 264 -16.41 12.54 3.03
N THR A 265 -15.25 13.07 2.62
CA THR A 265 -14.51 12.63 1.42
C THR A 265 -13.65 11.37 1.63
N ALA A 266 -13.31 11.02 2.88
CA ALA A 266 -12.45 9.86 3.17
C ALA A 266 -13.20 8.50 3.15
N THR A 267 -14.48 8.48 2.79
CA THR A 267 -15.32 7.27 2.89
C THR A 267 -15.46 6.48 1.59
N SER A 268 -14.99 6.99 0.45
CA SER A 268 -15.20 6.35 -0.87
C SER A 268 -13.95 5.79 -1.55
N GLU A 269 -12.75 5.98 -1.02
CA GLU A 269 -11.52 5.46 -1.63
C GLU A 269 -10.78 4.50 -0.70
N GLY A 270 -10.85 3.21 -1.03
CA GLY A 270 -9.91 2.22 -0.54
C GLY A 270 -8.50 2.53 -1.05
N PHE A 271 -7.73 3.22 -0.21
CA PHE A 271 -6.26 3.32 -0.17
C PHE A 271 -5.48 3.38 -1.50
N ALA A 272 -5.35 4.59 -2.03
CA ALA A 272 -4.16 5.45 -1.93
C ALA A 272 -4.58 6.77 -2.56
N ALA A 273 -4.73 7.84 -1.77
CA ALA A 273 -5.00 9.14 -2.38
C ALA A 273 -3.84 9.46 -3.33
N ASP A 274 -4.14 9.64 -4.61
CA ASP A 274 -3.19 10.17 -5.59
C ASP A 274 -2.57 11.43 -4.98
N PRO A 275 -1.24 11.52 -4.81
CA PRO A 275 -0.60 12.74 -4.34
C PRO A 275 -0.87 13.95 -5.26
N ASN A 276 -1.41 13.71 -6.46
CA ASN A 276 -1.84 14.70 -7.43
C ASN A 276 -3.37 14.87 -7.51
N ALA A 277 -4.15 14.22 -6.63
CA ALA A 277 -5.59 14.45 -6.56
C ALA A 277 -5.82 15.95 -6.32
N PRO A 278 -6.64 16.63 -7.14
CA PRO A 278 -6.85 18.07 -7.01
C PRO A 278 -7.42 18.37 -5.62
N GLN A 279 -6.60 18.96 -4.75
CA GLN A 279 -7.06 19.46 -3.47
C GLN A 279 -8.17 20.49 -3.73
N ALA A 280 -9.37 20.23 -3.21
CA ALA A 280 -10.42 21.23 -3.18
C ALA A 280 -9.84 22.49 -2.50
N ALA A 281 -9.87 23.61 -3.22
CA ALA A 281 -9.31 24.87 -2.78
C ALA A 281 -9.99 25.30 -1.47
N ILE A 282 -9.31 25.13 -0.35
CA ILE A 282 -9.70 25.71 0.93
C ILE A 282 -9.36 27.20 0.84
N THR A 283 -10.37 28.04 0.87
CA THR A 283 -10.23 29.50 0.95
C THR A 283 -9.37 29.86 2.17
N PRO A 284 -8.21 30.51 2.02
CA PRO A 284 -7.39 30.87 3.15
C PRO A 284 -8.10 31.96 3.97
N ALA A 285 -8.34 31.68 5.25
CA ALA A 285 -8.66 32.70 6.23
C ALA A 285 -7.50 33.72 6.32
N SER A 286 -7.81 34.97 6.65
CA SER A 286 -6.89 36.11 6.61
C SER A 286 -5.52 35.85 7.29
N GLU A 287 -4.44 35.89 6.51
CA GLU A 287 -3.05 35.59 6.92
C GLU A 287 -2.50 36.44 8.09
N SER A 288 -2.98 37.67 8.28
CA SER A 288 -2.33 38.63 9.20
C SER A 288 -2.64 38.41 10.69
N THR A 289 -3.82 37.88 11.03
CA THR A 289 -4.23 37.60 12.41
C THR A 289 -3.74 36.23 12.93
N ASP A 290 -3.49 35.29 12.01
CA ASP A 290 -2.98 33.94 12.31
C ASP A 290 -1.48 33.96 12.67
N LEU A 291 -0.69 34.81 12.01
CA LEU A 291 0.72 35.01 12.35
C LEU A 291 0.93 35.56 13.78
N LEU A 292 0.11 36.53 14.21
CA LEU A 292 0.24 37.14 15.54
C LEU A 292 -0.07 36.12 16.66
N THR A 293 -1.10 35.30 16.49
CA THR A 293 -1.53 34.29 17.47
C THR A 293 -0.51 33.16 17.61
N ARG A 294 0.13 32.73 16.51
CA ARG A 294 1.25 31.77 16.50
C ARG A 294 2.47 32.30 17.26
N TRP A 295 2.85 33.57 17.04
CA TRP A 295 3.96 34.17 17.78
C TRP A 295 3.67 34.37 19.27
N ILE A 296 2.42 34.66 19.64
CA ILE A 296 1.99 34.69 21.05
C ILE A 296 2.21 33.31 21.70
N GLU A 297 1.91 32.23 20.99
CA GLU A 297 2.14 30.86 21.48
C GLU A 297 3.63 30.57 21.68
N ILE A 298 4.49 30.90 20.71
CA ILE A 298 5.96 30.73 20.83
C ILE A 298 6.51 31.55 22.01
N VAL A 299 6.11 32.82 22.13
CA VAL A 299 6.50 33.66 23.26
C VAL A 299 6.01 33.04 24.57
N GLY A 300 4.79 32.52 24.60
CA GLY A 300 4.24 31.78 25.74
C GLY A 300 5.10 30.57 26.13
N ILE A 301 5.56 29.77 25.16
CA ILE A 301 6.45 28.62 25.39
C ILE A 301 7.80 29.08 25.98
N VAL A 302 8.39 30.14 25.45
CA VAL A 302 9.67 30.69 25.96
C VAL A 302 9.51 31.25 27.37
N VAL A 303 8.42 31.99 27.63
CA VAL A 303 8.11 32.55 28.97
C VAL A 303 7.85 31.42 29.96
N PHE A 304 7.08 30.39 29.57
CA PHE A 304 6.86 29.20 30.39
C PHE A 304 8.18 28.48 30.71
N SER A 305 9.01 28.23 29.69
CA SER A 305 10.30 27.56 29.84
C SER A 305 11.27 28.35 30.73
N THR A 306 11.26 29.68 30.62
CA THR A 306 12.05 30.57 31.48
C THR A 306 11.56 30.54 32.93
N GLY A 307 10.24 30.64 33.14
CA GLY A 307 9.63 30.50 34.46
C GLY A 307 9.97 29.16 35.10
N LEU A 308 9.83 28.06 34.35
CA LEU A 308 10.20 26.71 34.77
C LEU A 308 11.68 26.60 35.11
N PHE A 309 12.58 27.12 34.27
CA PHE A 309 14.01 27.14 34.54
C PHE A 309 14.35 27.91 35.83
N LEU A 310 13.71 29.06 36.06
CA LEU A 310 13.90 29.84 37.29
C LEU A 310 13.39 29.09 38.53
N ILE A 311 12.26 28.40 38.44
CA ILE A 311 11.75 27.52 39.51
C ILE A 311 12.78 26.43 39.81
N VAL A 312 13.22 25.68 38.79
CA VAL A 312 14.19 24.59 38.96
C VAL A 312 15.52 25.11 39.49
N ARG A 313 16.01 26.25 39.00
CA ARG A 313 17.24 26.90 39.47
C ARG A 313 17.17 27.25 40.95
N GLN A 314 16.03 27.76 41.42
CA GLN A 314 15.83 28.10 42.82
C GLN A 314 15.72 26.86 43.72
N MET A 315 15.14 25.77 43.20
CA MET A 315 15.02 24.48 43.91
C MET A 315 16.30 23.64 43.85
N ARG A 316 17.19 23.90 42.89
CA ARG A 316 18.38 23.09 42.57
C ARG A 316 19.13 22.54 43.79
N PRO A 317 19.51 23.35 44.80
CA PRO A 317 20.28 22.85 45.94
C PRO A 317 19.61 21.70 46.71
N HIS A 318 18.29 21.59 46.62
CA HIS A 318 17.49 20.57 47.30
C HIS A 318 17.11 19.42 46.36
N ILE A 319 17.00 19.67 45.04
CA ILE A 319 16.57 18.65 44.07
C ILE A 319 17.74 17.87 43.43
N ASP A 320 18.97 18.36 43.49
CA ASP A 320 20.17 17.65 43.01
C ASP A 320 20.39 16.30 43.73
N GLY A 321 19.75 16.09 44.89
CA GLY A 321 19.76 14.83 45.60
C GLY A 321 18.90 13.73 44.97
N TYR A 322 17.94 14.07 44.12
CA TYR A 322 16.95 13.14 43.59
C TYR A 322 17.40 12.53 42.25
N PRO A 323 17.47 11.19 42.11
CA PRO A 323 17.84 10.54 40.86
C PRO A 323 16.84 10.81 39.72
N GLU A 324 15.57 11.08 40.04
CA GLU A 324 14.55 11.43 39.05
C GLU A 324 14.91 12.70 38.28
N PHE A 325 15.52 13.68 38.97
CA PHE A 325 15.96 14.93 38.35
C PHE A 325 17.02 14.68 37.26
N ASP A 326 17.99 13.81 37.52
CA ASP A 326 19.03 13.45 36.54
C ASP A 326 18.42 12.81 35.27
N ILE A 327 17.45 11.89 35.43
CA ILE A 327 16.77 11.22 34.31
C ILE A 327 15.93 12.22 33.49
N ILE A 328 15.19 13.11 34.16
CA ILE A 328 14.40 14.15 33.49
C ILE A 328 15.31 15.05 32.66
N LEU A 329 16.46 15.46 33.21
CA LEU A 329 17.43 16.29 32.50
C LEU A 329 18.01 15.59 31.27
N LEU A 330 18.27 14.28 31.33
CA LEU A 330 18.68 13.52 30.15
C LEU A 330 17.59 13.42 29.09
N TYR A 331 16.33 13.12 29.46
CA TYR A 331 15.21 13.14 28.51
C TYR A 331 15.08 14.50 27.83
N VAL A 332 15.03 15.58 28.62
CA VAL A 332 14.86 16.94 28.10
C VAL A 332 16.02 17.31 27.19
N THR A 333 17.26 17.19 27.65
CA THR A 333 18.41 17.67 26.86
C THR A 333 18.69 16.82 25.63
N LEU A 334 18.61 15.49 25.70
CA LEU A 334 18.95 14.64 24.55
C LEU A 334 17.84 14.61 23.48
N VAL A 335 16.57 14.80 23.86
CA VAL A 335 15.43 14.72 22.93
C VAL A 335 15.01 16.08 22.38
N LEU A 336 15.25 17.18 23.10
CA LEU A 336 14.81 18.53 22.71
C LEU A 336 15.20 18.93 21.26
N PRO A 337 16.41 18.63 20.75
CA PRO A 337 16.73 18.92 19.35
C PRO A 337 15.81 18.19 18.37
N LEU A 338 15.49 16.91 18.64
CA LEU A 338 14.59 16.10 17.79
C LEU A 338 13.12 16.55 17.90
N ALA A 339 12.76 17.30 18.93
CA ALA A 339 11.43 17.87 19.12
C ALA A 339 11.24 19.22 18.39
N SER A 340 12.28 19.77 17.73
CA SER A 340 12.18 21.05 17.03
C SER A 340 11.07 21.13 15.98
N PRO A 341 10.68 20.06 15.26
CA PRO A 341 9.54 20.09 14.33
C PRO A 341 8.20 20.50 14.96
N LEU A 342 7.99 20.25 16.26
CA LEU A 342 6.80 20.72 16.96
C LEU A 342 6.76 22.25 17.01
N LEU A 343 7.90 22.89 17.26
CA LEU A 343 8.01 24.35 17.29
C LEU A 343 7.86 24.96 15.90
N VAL A 344 8.35 24.27 14.85
CA VAL A 344 8.17 24.68 13.45
C VAL A 344 6.68 24.68 13.09
N ARG A 345 5.93 23.66 13.52
CA ARG A 345 4.48 23.57 13.29
C ARG A 345 3.70 24.64 14.06
N VAL A 346 4.07 24.93 15.31
CA VAL A 346 3.50 26.04 16.09
C VAL A 346 3.79 27.39 15.42
N ALA A 347 4.98 27.56 14.85
CA ALA A 347 5.33 28.73 14.04
C ALA A 347 4.55 28.82 12.72
N GLY A 348 3.83 27.76 12.35
CA GLY A 348 2.97 27.76 11.19
C GLY A 348 3.63 27.34 9.89
N TRP A 349 4.81 26.72 9.97
CA TRP A 349 5.57 26.27 8.81
C TRP A 349 5.50 24.74 8.69
N ASP A 350 5.69 24.23 7.47
CA ASP A 350 5.78 22.79 7.23
C ASP A 350 7.20 22.30 7.60
N PRO A 351 7.36 21.45 8.62
CA PRO A 351 8.66 20.89 8.99
C PRO A 351 9.24 19.92 7.95
N ASP A 352 8.44 19.41 7.01
CA ASP A 352 8.88 18.50 5.95
C ASP A 352 9.27 19.23 4.66
N ASP A 353 9.04 20.53 4.57
CA ASP A 353 9.48 21.34 3.43
C ASP A 353 10.97 21.71 3.57
N TYR A 354 11.78 21.05 2.76
CA TYR A 354 13.22 21.27 2.68
C TYR A 354 13.66 22.05 1.45
N THR A 355 12.75 22.76 0.79
CA THR A 355 13.11 23.56 -0.37
C THR A 355 14.10 24.66 0.04
N ILE A 356 15.11 24.84 -0.80
CA ILE A 356 16.08 25.92 -0.69
C ILE A 356 15.77 26.91 -1.80
N ASN A 357 15.43 28.13 -1.42
CA ASN A 357 15.18 29.19 -2.39
C ASN A 357 16.49 29.49 -3.13
N LYS A 358 16.47 29.32 -4.46
CA LYS A 358 17.63 29.57 -5.30
C LYS A 358 17.60 31.03 -5.77
N CYS A 359 18.68 31.75 -5.49
CA CYS A 359 18.93 33.07 -6.06
C CYS A 359 19.74 32.94 -7.35
N VAL A 360 19.22 33.46 -8.46
CA VAL A 360 19.90 33.51 -9.76
C VAL A 360 20.62 34.85 -9.89
N LEU A 361 21.94 34.82 -10.06
CA LEU A 361 22.77 36.00 -10.28
C LEU A 361 22.96 36.26 -11.78
N ALA A 362 22.93 37.52 -12.20
CA ALA A 362 23.18 37.90 -13.59
C ALA A 362 24.63 37.54 -14.00
N GLY A 363 24.79 36.82 -15.12
CA GLY A 363 26.10 36.37 -15.61
C GLY A 363 26.64 35.09 -14.94
N GLN A 364 25.82 34.36 -14.17
CA GLN A 364 26.24 33.13 -13.49
C GLN A 364 26.82 32.03 -14.41
N GLU A 365 26.47 32.04 -15.70
CA GLU A 365 26.95 31.06 -16.69
C GLU A 365 28.43 31.23 -17.05
N SER A 366 29.03 32.41 -16.78
CA SER A 366 30.45 32.71 -17.05
C SER A 366 31.31 32.79 -15.79
N MET A 367 30.72 32.56 -14.61
CA MET A 367 31.40 32.65 -13.32
C MET A 367 32.01 31.31 -12.88
N SER A 368 33.17 31.37 -12.23
CA SER A 368 33.71 30.20 -11.53
C SER A 368 32.83 29.83 -10.32
N SER A 369 32.81 28.55 -9.93
CA SER A 369 32.05 28.07 -8.76
C SER A 369 32.38 28.82 -7.47
N VAL A 370 33.63 29.28 -7.32
CA VAL A 370 34.08 30.07 -6.17
C VAL A 370 33.56 31.51 -6.24
N THR A 371 33.66 32.16 -7.40
CA THR A 371 33.12 33.52 -7.62
C THR A 371 31.62 33.55 -7.39
N LEU A 372 30.91 32.55 -7.93
CA LEU A 372 29.46 32.41 -7.79
C LEU A 372 29.05 32.13 -6.32
N PHE A 373 29.86 31.38 -5.56
CA PHE A 373 29.66 31.21 -4.13
C PHE A 373 29.88 32.52 -3.35
N VAL A 374 30.99 33.22 -3.61
CA VAL A 374 31.31 34.52 -2.96
C VAL A 374 30.25 35.58 -3.26
N ASP A 375 29.79 35.68 -4.50
CA ASP A 375 28.77 36.65 -4.89
C ASP A 375 27.40 36.31 -4.29
N ARG A 376 27.06 35.03 -4.13
CA ARG A 376 25.83 34.62 -3.43
C ARG A 376 25.84 34.96 -1.94
N ILE A 377 26.98 34.85 -1.26
CA ILE A 377 27.09 35.15 0.19
C ILE A 377 27.28 36.64 0.49
N THR A 378 27.74 37.44 -0.48
CA THR A 378 27.93 38.89 -0.34
C THR A 378 26.72 39.69 -0.83
N ASN A 379 25.88 39.12 -1.70
CA ASN A 379 24.64 39.74 -2.17
C ASN A 379 23.51 39.64 -1.14
N THR A 380 23.03 40.79 -0.65
CA THR A 380 22.00 40.90 0.39
C THR A 380 20.66 40.28 -0.01
N THR A 381 20.27 40.35 -1.29
CA THR A 381 19.04 39.75 -1.80
C THR A 381 19.14 38.22 -1.81
N CYS A 382 20.27 37.68 -2.25
CA CYS A 382 20.49 36.22 -2.25
C CYS A 382 20.55 35.65 -0.83
N VAL A 383 21.22 36.35 0.10
CA VAL A 383 21.25 35.98 1.51
C VAL A 383 19.84 36.04 2.12
N SER A 384 19.06 37.09 1.83
CA SER A 384 17.66 37.20 2.28
C SER A 384 16.78 36.06 1.76
N GLN A 385 16.89 35.69 0.48
CA GLN A 385 16.15 34.57 -0.10
C GLN A 385 16.55 33.23 0.53
N PHE A 386 17.85 33.00 0.72
CA PHE A 386 18.36 31.80 1.38
C PHE A 386 17.87 31.69 2.83
N LEU A 387 17.95 32.77 3.61
CA LEU A 387 17.46 32.82 4.99
C LEU A 387 15.94 32.62 5.08
N ASN A 388 15.19 33.04 4.07
CA ASN A 388 13.75 32.81 3.96
C ASN A 388 13.37 31.42 3.44
N SER A 389 14.34 30.53 3.16
CA SER A 389 14.04 29.17 2.72
C SER A 389 13.37 28.36 3.85
N PRO A 390 12.36 27.53 3.53
CA PRO A 390 11.76 26.58 4.48
C PRO A 390 12.80 25.73 5.23
N ALA A 391 13.81 25.21 4.52
CA ALA A 391 14.90 24.45 5.12
C ALA A 391 15.69 25.25 6.19
N THR A 392 15.95 26.54 5.93
CA THR A 392 16.71 27.41 6.84
C THR A 392 15.90 27.75 8.09
N ARG A 393 14.58 27.94 7.94
CA ARG A 393 13.65 28.18 9.05
C ARG A 393 13.57 26.98 9.99
N SER A 394 13.44 25.76 9.46
CA SER A 394 13.46 24.53 10.25
C SER A 394 14.81 24.31 10.94
N ALA A 395 15.91 24.59 10.24
CA ALA A 395 17.26 24.50 10.82
C ALA A 395 17.46 25.51 11.98
N LEU A 396 16.92 26.72 11.90
CA LEU A 396 16.99 27.72 12.97
C LEU A 396 16.42 27.17 14.29
N PHE A 397 15.23 26.56 14.24
CA PHE A 397 14.62 25.95 15.44
C PHE A 397 15.42 24.77 15.97
N LEU A 398 15.98 23.94 15.08
CA LEU A 398 16.87 22.84 15.48
C LEU A 398 18.13 23.36 16.19
N PHE A 399 18.81 24.36 15.63
CA PHE A 399 20.00 24.93 16.26
C PHE A 399 19.67 25.66 17.57
N ALA A 400 18.55 26.38 17.64
CA ALA A 400 18.11 27.03 18.86
C ALA A 400 17.85 26.01 19.98
N THR A 401 17.12 24.94 19.68
CA THR A 401 16.86 23.85 20.63
C THR A 401 18.12 23.08 21.02
N LEU A 402 19.07 22.90 20.08
CA LEU A 402 20.39 22.32 20.36
C LEU A 402 21.23 23.20 21.30
N ILE A 403 21.27 24.52 21.09
CA ILE A 403 21.98 25.46 21.96
C ILE A 403 21.39 25.42 23.37
N VAL A 404 20.06 25.43 23.48
CA VAL A 404 19.37 25.31 24.77
C VAL A 404 19.68 23.97 25.43
N SER A 405 19.65 22.87 24.69
CA SER A 405 20.03 21.54 25.18
C SER A 405 21.45 21.52 25.76
N VAL A 406 22.42 22.07 25.03
CA VAL A 406 23.82 22.17 25.47
C VAL A 406 23.95 23.04 26.71
N ALA A 407 23.32 24.21 26.72
CA ALA A 407 23.37 25.13 27.85
C ALA A 407 22.76 24.51 29.13
N VAL A 408 21.60 23.88 29.02
CA VAL A 408 20.92 23.21 30.14
C VAL A 408 21.69 21.97 30.59
N GLY A 409 22.23 21.18 29.67
CA GLY A 409 23.03 19.99 29.95
C GLY A 409 24.33 20.31 30.69
N LEU A 410 25.08 21.31 30.21
CA LEU A 410 26.28 21.80 30.89
C LEU A 410 25.97 22.51 32.22
N TRP A 411 24.78 23.11 32.36
CA TRP A 411 24.32 23.66 33.62
C TRP A 411 24.00 22.56 34.65
N TRP A 412 23.40 21.46 34.20
CA TRP A 412 23.13 20.28 35.02
C TRP A 412 24.42 19.60 35.50
N ASP A 413 25.26 19.11 34.58
CA ASP A 413 26.51 18.44 34.95
C ASP A 413 27.59 18.51 33.84
N ARG A 414 28.60 19.38 34.04
CA ARG A 414 29.70 19.60 33.10
C ARG A 414 30.63 18.39 32.91
N ARG A 415 30.64 17.43 33.83
CA ARG A 415 31.53 16.26 33.77
C ARG A 415 30.86 15.08 33.10
N ARG A 416 29.60 14.82 33.43
CA ARG A 416 28.86 13.64 32.96
C ARG A 416 28.15 13.89 31.63
N TRP A 417 27.48 15.04 31.48
CA TRP A 417 26.61 15.30 30.34
C TRP A 417 27.30 15.25 28.97
N PRO A 418 28.52 15.81 28.77
CA PRO A 418 29.18 15.76 27.46
C PRO A 418 29.41 14.33 26.95
N GLY A 419 29.71 13.39 27.85
CA GLY A 419 29.88 11.98 27.48
C GLY A 419 28.57 11.33 26.99
N PHE A 420 27.46 11.60 27.68
CA PHE A 420 26.15 11.11 27.26
C PHE A 420 25.68 11.75 25.95
N ALA A 421 25.85 13.06 25.80
CA ALA A 421 25.51 13.77 24.58
C ALA A 421 26.33 13.28 23.38
N LEU A 422 27.64 13.06 23.56
CA LEU A 422 28.50 12.54 22.50
C LEU A 422 28.10 11.12 22.08
N ALA A 423 27.79 10.25 23.03
CA ALA A 423 27.35 8.89 22.70
C ALA A 423 25.97 8.87 22.03
N TYR A 424 25.02 9.68 22.51
CA TYR A 424 23.72 9.83 21.89
C TYR A 424 23.86 10.31 20.44
N THR A 425 24.54 11.44 20.22
CA THR A 425 24.73 11.99 18.87
C THR A 425 25.57 11.08 17.99
N GLY A 426 26.60 10.43 18.54
CA GLY A 426 27.45 9.51 17.79
C GLY A 426 26.69 8.29 17.26
N ILE A 427 25.88 7.64 18.11
CA ILE A 427 25.04 6.50 17.70
C ILE A 427 23.94 6.96 16.74
N PHE A 428 23.31 8.10 17.01
CA PHE A 428 22.30 8.69 16.11
C PHE A 428 22.88 8.93 14.71
N LEU A 429 24.04 9.59 14.62
CA LEU A 429 24.71 9.84 13.35
C LEU A 429 25.13 8.55 12.67
N PHE A 430 25.70 7.58 13.39
CA PHE A 430 26.09 6.29 12.82
C PHE A 430 24.93 5.62 12.06
N PHE A 431 23.74 5.62 12.65
CA PHE A 431 22.55 5.02 12.05
C PHE A 431 21.96 5.88 10.93
N PHE A 432 21.64 7.15 11.20
CA PHE A 432 20.95 7.99 10.22
C PHE A 432 21.82 8.39 9.03
N THR A 433 23.15 8.37 9.15
CA THR A 433 24.06 8.63 8.02
C THR A 433 24.48 7.36 7.27
N SER A 434 23.80 6.23 7.51
CA SER A 434 24.10 4.95 6.86
C SER A 434 25.58 4.57 7.02
N ILE A 435 26.11 4.64 8.25
CA ILE A 435 27.53 4.43 8.58
C ILE A 435 28.42 5.50 7.90
N PHE A 436 28.03 6.77 8.03
CA PHE A 436 28.75 7.94 7.48
C PHE A 436 28.88 7.99 5.96
N THR A 437 28.15 7.16 5.21
CA THR A 437 28.13 7.16 3.75
C THR A 437 27.16 8.21 3.18
N ASN A 438 26.10 8.54 3.92
CA ASN A 438 25.10 9.53 3.53
C ASN A 438 24.92 10.61 4.60
N LEU A 439 25.71 11.67 4.51
CA LEU A 439 25.64 12.78 5.45
C LEU A 439 24.32 13.55 5.40
N ALA A 440 23.49 13.45 4.36
CA ALA A 440 22.18 14.13 4.35
C ALA A 440 21.19 13.52 5.35
N GLY A 441 21.43 12.26 5.76
CA GLY A 441 20.52 11.51 6.61
C GLY A 441 20.29 12.10 8.01
N TRP A 442 21.23 12.87 8.56
CA TRP A 442 21.02 13.57 9.85
C TRP A 442 19.86 14.57 9.76
N ARG A 443 19.65 15.22 8.61
CA ARG A 443 18.55 16.18 8.41
C ARG A 443 17.21 15.47 8.39
N THR A 444 17.14 14.39 7.61
CA THR A 444 15.92 13.57 7.49
C THR A 444 15.57 12.88 8.80
N GLY A 445 16.55 12.51 9.63
CA GLY A 445 16.28 11.93 10.95
C GLY A 445 15.91 12.96 12.02
N ALA A 446 16.64 14.08 12.10
CA ALA A 446 16.45 15.06 13.16
C ALA A 446 15.18 15.92 12.97
N ILE A 447 14.86 16.26 11.71
CA ILE A 447 13.72 17.11 11.37
C ILE A 447 12.64 16.28 10.67
N GLY A 448 13.04 15.45 9.70
CA GLY A 448 12.10 14.77 8.79
C GLY A 448 11.25 13.70 9.44
N SER A 449 11.82 12.83 10.25
CA SER A 449 11.08 11.77 10.94
C SER A 449 9.87 12.32 11.70
N LEU A 450 10.07 13.24 12.64
CA LEU A 450 8.95 13.81 13.40
C LEU A 450 8.05 14.71 12.54
N GLY A 451 8.62 15.49 11.60
CA GLY A 451 7.84 16.33 10.69
C GLY A 451 6.86 15.53 9.83
N TYR A 452 7.34 14.44 9.24
CA TYR A 452 6.56 13.51 8.45
C TYR A 452 5.50 12.79 9.29
N TRP A 453 5.87 12.26 10.46
CA TRP A 453 4.92 11.61 11.38
C TRP A 453 3.78 12.55 11.82
N LEU A 454 4.08 13.82 12.05
CA LEU A 454 3.09 14.86 12.38
C LEU A 454 2.13 15.15 11.22
N LYS A 455 2.60 15.10 9.97
CA LYS A 455 1.78 15.26 8.77
C LYS A 455 0.85 14.06 8.55
N GLN A 456 1.35 12.85 8.80
CA GLN A 456 0.57 11.63 8.70
C GLN A 456 -0.62 11.58 9.66
N GLN A 457 -0.62 12.30 10.78
CA GLN A 457 -1.77 12.37 11.68
C GLN A 457 -3.05 12.90 11.01
N GLY A 458 -2.94 13.69 9.94
CA GLY A 458 -4.07 14.21 9.15
C GLY A 458 -4.53 13.29 8.01
N VAL A 459 -3.70 12.32 7.62
CA VAL A 459 -4.01 11.32 6.60
C VAL A 459 -4.47 10.07 7.35
N GLN A 460 -5.78 9.86 7.47
CA GLN A 460 -6.31 8.70 8.21
C GLN A 460 -6.02 7.39 7.45
N ARG A 461 -4.78 6.89 7.54
CA ARG A 461 -4.40 5.56 7.05
C ARG A 461 -5.22 4.51 7.82
N GLY A 462 -6.29 4.03 7.20
CA GLY A 462 -7.22 3.04 7.72
C GLY A 462 -8.46 3.56 8.44
N SER A 463 -8.73 4.88 8.56
CA SER A 463 -9.94 5.45 9.22
C SER A 463 -10.49 4.63 10.40
N GLN A 464 -9.59 4.13 11.27
CA GLN A 464 -9.95 3.14 12.28
C GLN A 464 -10.70 3.80 13.44
N PRO A 465 -11.73 3.15 14.00
CA PRO A 465 -12.52 3.74 15.09
C PRO A 465 -11.69 4.00 16.34
N GLY A 466 -12.13 4.91 17.21
CA GLY A 466 -11.44 5.22 18.47
C GLY A 466 -11.26 3.99 19.39
N PHE A 467 -12.16 3.02 19.31
CA PHE A 467 -12.14 1.77 20.07
C PHE A 467 -11.34 0.64 19.39
N TYR A 468 -10.69 0.88 18.25
CA TYR A 468 -10.00 -0.13 17.45
C TYR A 468 -9.07 -1.02 18.30
N TYR A 469 -8.12 -0.42 19.02
CA TYR A 469 -7.21 -1.19 19.88
C TYR A 469 -7.93 -1.94 20.99
N PHE A 470 -9.07 -1.44 21.47
CA PHE A 470 -9.82 -2.13 22.52
C PHE A 470 -10.40 -3.41 21.96
N PHE A 471 -10.93 -3.37 20.74
CA PHE A 471 -11.40 -4.55 20.02
C PHE A 471 -10.26 -5.53 19.74
N VAL A 472 -9.22 -5.14 19.00
CA VAL A 472 -8.19 -6.10 18.54
C VAL A 472 -7.37 -6.64 19.73
N THR A 473 -6.98 -5.80 20.70
CA THR A 473 -6.19 -6.27 21.86
C THR A 473 -6.99 -7.22 22.73
N THR A 474 -8.29 -6.99 22.96
CA THR A 474 -9.12 -7.89 23.77
C THR A 474 -9.38 -9.23 23.08
N PHE A 475 -9.36 -9.27 21.76
CA PHE A 475 -9.54 -10.49 20.97
C PHE A 475 -8.39 -11.49 21.17
N TYR A 476 -7.16 -11.01 21.39
CA TYR A 476 -5.98 -11.87 21.55
C TYR A 476 -5.39 -11.92 22.97
N GLU A 477 -5.45 -10.82 23.75
CA GLU A 477 -4.72 -10.66 25.03
C GLU A 477 -5.63 -10.63 26.26
N PHE A 478 -6.64 -11.49 26.30
CA PHE A 478 -7.51 -11.61 27.48
C PHE A 478 -6.75 -12.00 28.75
N LEU A 479 -5.68 -12.79 28.65
CA LEU A 479 -4.87 -13.23 29.81
C LEU A 479 -4.17 -12.03 30.48
N PRO A 480 -3.35 -11.21 29.77
CA PRO A 480 -2.80 -9.98 30.35
C PRO A 480 -3.85 -8.98 30.82
N ILE A 481 -4.96 -8.81 30.10
CA ILE A 481 -6.02 -7.87 30.48
C ILE A 481 -6.64 -8.26 31.82
N VAL A 482 -7.05 -9.52 32.00
CA VAL A 482 -7.68 -9.99 33.24
C VAL A 482 -6.72 -9.84 34.43
N PHE A 483 -5.47 -10.26 34.29
CA PHE A 483 -4.52 -10.26 35.39
C PHE A 483 -3.92 -8.87 35.69
N SER A 484 -3.82 -7.98 34.71
CA SER A 484 -3.45 -6.57 34.94
C SER A 484 -4.53 -5.82 35.71
N LEU A 485 -5.82 -5.98 35.35
CA LEU A 485 -6.95 -5.41 36.09
C LEU A 485 -7.02 -5.98 37.51
N ALA A 486 -6.79 -7.28 37.69
CA ALA A 486 -6.67 -7.91 39.00
C ALA A 486 -5.48 -7.34 39.80
N GLY A 487 -4.38 -6.99 39.13
CA GLY A 487 -3.22 -6.29 39.68
C GLY A 487 -3.58 -4.89 40.19
N ILE A 488 -4.27 -4.07 39.38
CA ILE A 488 -4.76 -2.75 39.80
C ILE A 488 -5.69 -2.87 41.01
N HIS A 489 -6.61 -3.83 40.98
CA HIS A 489 -7.50 -4.11 42.10
C HIS A 489 -6.75 -4.52 43.38
N LEU A 490 -5.76 -5.42 43.25
CA LEU A 490 -4.94 -5.85 44.38
C LEU A 490 -4.14 -4.68 44.97
N TRP A 491 -3.49 -3.88 44.13
CA TRP A 491 -2.71 -2.72 44.56
C TRP A 491 -3.58 -1.68 45.28
N THR A 492 -4.72 -1.30 44.68
CA THR A 492 -5.68 -0.37 45.31
C THR A 492 -6.27 -0.91 46.62
N LYS A 493 -6.46 -2.23 46.74
CA LYS A 493 -6.88 -2.88 47.98
C LYS A 493 -5.78 -2.86 49.05
N GLN A 494 -4.52 -3.13 48.69
CA GLN A 494 -3.38 -3.04 49.60
C GLN A 494 -3.22 -1.62 50.17
N ARG A 495 -3.50 -0.59 49.36
CA ARG A 495 -3.46 0.81 49.77
C ARG A 495 -4.76 1.33 50.42
N ARG A 496 -5.75 0.46 50.64
CA ARG A 496 -7.06 0.81 51.24
C ARG A 496 -7.86 1.90 50.50
N ILE A 497 -7.51 2.18 49.24
CA ILE A 497 -8.18 3.17 48.36
C ILE A 497 -9.17 2.54 47.38
N ASN A 498 -9.28 1.21 47.35
CA ASN A 498 -10.15 0.47 46.45
C ASN A 498 -11.60 0.99 46.41
N GLY A 499 -12.17 1.33 47.58
CA GLY A 499 -13.53 1.87 47.67
C GLY A 499 -13.71 3.28 47.12
N VAL A 500 -12.62 4.02 46.92
CA VAL A 500 -12.58 5.36 46.31
C VAL A 500 -12.42 5.21 44.80
N VAL A 501 -11.39 4.50 44.36
CA VAL A 501 -11.01 4.36 42.96
C VAL A 501 -12.13 3.69 42.16
N TRP A 502 -12.57 2.51 42.58
CA TRP A 502 -13.57 1.76 41.82
C TRP A 502 -14.97 2.37 41.87
N TYR A 503 -15.27 3.18 42.89
CA TYR A 503 -16.52 3.94 42.91
C TYR A 503 -16.59 4.91 41.73
N TRP A 504 -15.53 5.68 41.51
CA TRP A 504 -15.47 6.66 40.43
C TRP A 504 -15.25 6.01 39.06
N VAL A 505 -14.48 4.92 38.98
CA VAL A 505 -14.35 4.14 37.73
C VAL A 505 -15.70 3.58 37.30
N LEU A 506 -16.45 2.93 38.22
CA LEU A 506 -17.78 2.41 37.91
C LEU A 506 -18.77 3.53 37.59
N GLY A 507 -18.74 4.64 38.35
CA GLY A 507 -19.56 5.81 38.07
C GLY A 507 -19.31 6.40 36.69
N GLY A 508 -18.04 6.50 36.28
CA GLY A 508 -17.64 6.95 34.95
C GLY A 508 -18.07 5.98 33.84
N LEU A 509 -17.90 4.66 34.03
CA LEU A 509 -18.36 3.65 33.08
C LEU A 509 -19.88 3.67 32.91
N VAL A 510 -20.65 3.80 34.01
CA VAL A 510 -22.10 3.94 33.95
C VAL A 510 -22.50 5.24 33.27
N ALA A 511 -21.77 6.34 33.50
CA ALA A 511 -22.02 7.61 32.81
C ALA A 511 -21.73 7.52 31.30
N ALA A 512 -20.64 6.85 30.90
CA ALA A 512 -20.30 6.62 29.50
C ALA A 512 -21.31 5.69 28.80
N LEU A 513 -21.75 4.63 29.47
CA LEU A 513 -22.84 3.77 29.01
C LEU A 513 -24.15 4.55 28.90
N GLY A 514 -24.48 5.37 29.90
CA GLY A 514 -25.65 6.24 29.90
C GLY A 514 -25.63 7.25 28.76
N TYR A 515 -24.47 7.88 28.51
CA TYR A 515 -24.24 8.76 27.37
C TYR A 515 -24.56 8.05 26.04
N SER A 516 -23.88 6.92 25.82
CA SER A 516 -23.94 6.19 24.56
C SER A 516 -25.33 5.59 24.30
N LEU A 517 -25.92 4.95 25.31
CA LEU A 517 -27.23 4.31 25.20
C LEU A 517 -28.36 5.33 25.02
N THR A 518 -28.31 6.46 25.72
CA THR A 518 -29.32 7.52 25.56
C THR A 518 -29.25 8.13 24.17
N ASN A 519 -28.05 8.45 23.68
CA ASN A 519 -27.89 8.94 22.30
C ASN A 519 -28.42 7.93 21.28
N TYR A 520 -28.16 6.63 21.47
CA TYR A 520 -28.74 5.60 20.62
C TYR A 520 -30.27 5.59 20.66
N ILE A 521 -30.90 5.56 21.84
CA ILE A 521 -32.35 5.49 21.97
C ILE A 521 -33.04 6.71 21.35
N PHE A 522 -32.45 7.90 21.48
CA PHE A 522 -33.00 9.15 20.94
C PHE A 522 -32.74 9.29 19.43
N ASN A 523 -31.58 8.85 18.94
CA ASN A 523 -31.20 9.03 17.54
C ASN A 523 -31.57 7.83 16.65
N ARG A 524 -31.94 6.66 17.20
CA ARG A 524 -32.20 5.43 16.40
C ARG A 524 -33.35 5.55 15.40
N SER A 525 -34.28 6.49 15.58
CA SER A 525 -35.39 6.73 14.65
C SER A 525 -35.10 7.85 13.64
N LEU A 526 -33.97 8.55 13.79
CA LEU A 526 -33.57 9.67 12.93
C LEU A 526 -32.59 9.13 11.88
N GLY A 527 -33.05 9.06 10.63
CA GLY A 527 -32.25 8.55 9.50
C GLY A 527 -31.19 9.53 8.98
N ASP A 528 -31.36 10.84 9.24
CA ASP A 528 -30.46 11.89 8.78
C ASP A 528 -29.35 12.17 9.83
N PRO A 529 -28.05 11.99 9.49
CA PRO A 529 -26.92 12.30 10.37
C PRO A 529 -26.93 13.74 10.88
N LEU A 530 -27.43 14.69 10.09
CA LEU A 530 -27.48 16.12 10.46
C LEU A 530 -28.52 16.44 11.53
N GLN A 531 -29.46 15.52 11.79
CA GLN A 531 -30.50 15.66 12.81
C GLN A 531 -30.13 14.97 14.13
N GLN A 532 -29.00 14.26 14.19
CA GLN A 532 -28.58 13.55 15.39
C GLN A 532 -28.11 14.52 16.47
N SER A 533 -28.59 14.35 17.70
CA SER A 533 -28.19 15.17 18.84
C SER A 533 -27.42 14.35 19.87
N SER A 534 -26.31 14.89 20.37
CA SER A 534 -25.58 14.34 21.52
C SER A 534 -26.07 14.88 22.86
N VAL A 535 -27.00 15.86 22.85
CA VAL A 535 -27.49 16.56 24.05
C VAL A 535 -28.19 15.61 25.03
N PRO A 536 -29.09 14.70 24.60
CA PRO A 536 -29.74 13.75 25.53
C PRO A 536 -28.73 12.87 26.27
N GLY A 537 -27.70 12.36 25.58
CA GLY A 537 -26.63 11.60 26.20
C GLY A 537 -25.77 12.41 27.16
N LEU A 538 -25.44 13.67 26.81
CA LEU A 538 -24.71 14.55 27.73
C LEU A 538 -25.51 14.80 29.02
N ILE A 539 -26.82 15.04 28.92
CA ILE A 539 -27.71 15.21 30.08
C ILE A 539 -27.73 13.94 30.93
N ALA A 540 -27.87 12.76 30.30
CA ALA A 540 -27.88 11.48 31.01
C ALA A 540 -26.56 11.22 31.75
N ALA A 541 -25.42 11.45 31.09
CA ALA A 541 -24.10 11.30 31.69
C ALA A 541 -23.88 12.28 32.86
N ALA A 542 -24.26 13.55 32.67
CA ALA A 542 -24.18 14.58 33.71
C ALA A 542 -25.06 14.22 34.91
N ALA A 543 -26.29 13.74 34.69
CA ALA A 543 -27.19 13.30 35.75
C ALA A 543 -26.59 12.13 36.55
N VAL A 544 -26.04 11.11 35.87
CA VAL A 544 -25.36 9.99 36.53
C VAL A 544 -24.18 10.48 37.38
N LEU A 545 -23.33 11.35 36.83
CA LEU A 545 -22.17 11.89 37.54
C LEU A 545 -22.57 12.79 38.71
N LEU A 546 -23.62 13.60 38.58
CA LEU A 546 -24.15 14.44 39.66
C LEU A 546 -24.76 13.60 40.79
N ILE A 547 -25.52 12.56 40.46
CA ILE A 547 -26.07 11.61 41.44
C ILE A 547 -24.91 10.87 42.14
N ALA A 548 -23.93 10.39 41.39
CA ALA A 548 -22.74 9.75 41.94
C ALA A 548 -21.93 10.71 42.83
N ALA A 549 -21.79 11.97 42.44
CA ALA A 549 -21.12 12.99 43.26
C ALA A 549 -21.92 13.31 44.53
N GLY A 550 -23.24 13.49 44.42
CA GLY A 550 -24.13 13.70 45.56
C GLY A 550 -24.05 12.56 46.56
N TYR A 551 -24.19 11.32 46.10
CA TYR A 551 -24.05 10.14 46.96
C TYR A 551 -22.64 10.02 47.56
N TRP A 552 -21.60 10.38 46.79
CA TRP A 552 -20.23 10.40 47.27
C TRP A 552 -20.04 11.34 48.47
N PHE A 553 -20.40 12.61 48.30
CA PHE A 553 -20.16 13.64 49.30
C PHE A 553 -21.11 13.55 50.51
N LEU A 554 -22.34 13.08 50.32
CA LEU A 554 -23.34 12.99 51.38
C LEU A 554 -23.22 11.72 52.22
N ILE A 555 -22.97 10.56 51.58
CA ILE A 555 -23.10 9.25 52.24
C ILE A 555 -21.80 8.46 52.15
N ARG A 556 -21.32 8.16 50.93
CA ARG A 556 -20.27 7.17 50.71
C ARG A 556 -18.95 7.54 51.35
N ARG A 557 -18.56 8.83 51.28
CA ARG A 557 -17.32 9.34 51.89
C ARG A 557 -17.28 9.09 53.39
N ARG A 558 -18.38 9.37 54.11
CA ARG A 558 -18.47 9.15 55.57
C ARG A 558 -18.38 7.65 55.89
N GLN A 559 -19.15 6.82 55.19
CA GLN A 559 -19.10 5.37 55.35
C GLN A 559 -17.68 4.78 55.18
N ILE A 560 -16.89 5.30 54.23
CA ILE A 560 -15.50 4.84 54.03
C ILE A 560 -14.61 5.29 55.17
N VAL A 561 -14.72 6.55 55.62
CA VAL A 561 -13.94 7.10 56.74
C VAL A 561 -14.23 6.32 58.02
N ASP A 562 -15.50 6.08 58.32
CA ASP A 562 -15.94 5.35 59.52
C ASP A 562 -15.51 3.88 59.47
N ARG A 563 -15.69 3.21 58.32
CA ARG A 563 -15.31 1.80 58.14
C ARG A 563 -13.80 1.58 58.29
N LEU A 564 -12.98 2.54 57.84
CA LEU A 564 -11.52 2.42 57.86
C LEU A 564 -10.89 3.04 59.12
N GLY A 565 -11.68 3.70 59.98
CA GLY A 565 -11.21 4.34 61.21
C GLY A 565 -10.21 5.47 60.95
N LEU A 566 -10.46 6.32 59.94
CA LEU A 566 -9.51 7.37 59.53
C LEU A 566 -9.72 8.65 60.36
N GLU A 567 -8.69 9.09 61.09
CA GLU A 567 -8.76 10.24 62.00
C GLU A 567 -8.71 11.59 61.25
N ARG A 568 -7.93 11.68 60.17
CA ARG A 568 -7.81 12.89 59.34
C ARG A 568 -8.62 12.78 58.04
N GLY A 569 -9.58 11.86 58.02
CA GLY A 569 -10.39 11.53 56.85
C GLY A 569 -9.56 10.90 55.72
N LEU A 570 -9.95 11.14 54.46
CA LEU A 570 -9.30 10.52 53.29
C LEU A 570 -7.81 10.87 53.12
N ARG A 571 -7.28 11.88 53.82
CA ARG A 571 -5.85 12.23 53.77
C ARG A 571 -4.97 11.12 54.35
N ASP A 572 -5.48 10.33 55.29
CA ASP A 572 -4.76 9.18 55.86
C ASP A 572 -4.56 8.04 54.84
N LEU A 573 -5.29 8.07 53.73
CA LEU A 573 -5.15 7.09 52.64
C LEU A 573 -4.10 7.49 51.60
N VAL A 574 -3.63 8.74 51.63
CA VAL A 574 -2.72 9.29 50.61
C VAL A 574 -1.29 9.29 51.13
N ASP A 575 -0.57 8.22 50.82
CA ASP A 575 0.88 8.10 51.02
C ASP A 575 1.62 8.43 49.72
N LEU A 576 1.96 9.71 49.50
CA LEU A 576 2.48 10.23 48.22
C LEU A 576 3.63 9.37 47.62
N PRO A 577 4.69 8.99 48.38
CA PRO A 577 5.74 8.10 47.87
C PRO A 577 5.23 6.77 47.31
N ALA A 578 4.20 6.18 47.92
CA ALA A 578 3.63 4.91 47.45
C ALA A 578 2.84 5.03 46.14
N PHE A 579 2.31 6.21 45.82
CA PHE A 579 1.58 6.48 44.58
C PHE A 579 2.49 6.74 43.38
N VAL A 580 3.79 6.88 43.62
CA VAL A 580 4.79 7.13 42.57
C VAL A 580 5.87 6.04 42.52
N ASP A 581 5.59 4.90 43.13
CA ASP A 581 6.48 3.73 43.15
C ASP A 581 6.39 2.89 41.86
N PHE A 582 7.06 1.74 41.81
CA PHE A 582 7.17 0.88 40.63
C PHE A 582 5.81 0.43 40.06
N VAL A 583 4.89 -0.07 40.88
CA VAL A 583 3.58 -0.57 40.41
C VAL A 583 2.72 0.56 39.81
N PRO A 584 2.58 1.73 40.47
CA PRO A 584 1.95 2.89 39.85
C PRO A 584 2.54 3.28 38.49
N SER A 585 3.85 3.09 38.27
CA SER A 585 4.46 3.37 36.96
C SER A 585 3.97 2.44 35.85
N LEU A 586 3.72 1.17 36.16
CA LEU A 586 3.10 0.22 35.22
C LEU A 586 1.64 0.55 34.97
N ILE A 587 0.90 0.98 36.00
CA ILE A 587 -0.48 1.45 35.86
C ILE A 587 -0.52 2.73 35.02
N TRP A 588 0.40 3.66 35.25
CA TRP A 588 0.54 4.89 34.47
C TRP A 588 0.85 4.59 33.00
N TRP A 589 1.82 3.71 32.75
CA TRP A 589 2.15 3.25 31.41
C TRP A 589 0.93 2.61 30.74
N MET A 590 0.27 1.66 31.40
CA MET A 590 -0.96 1.04 30.89
C MET A 590 -2.05 2.07 30.59
N LEU A 591 -2.32 3.03 31.48
CA LEU A 591 -3.43 3.96 31.29
C LEU A 591 -3.18 5.00 30.19
N LEU A 592 -1.93 5.41 29.97
CA LEU A 592 -1.59 6.39 28.94
C LEU A 592 -1.35 5.77 27.56
N VAL A 593 -0.91 4.51 27.49
CA VAL A 593 -0.60 3.88 26.19
C VAL A 593 -1.87 3.68 25.35
N TRP A 594 -3.00 3.36 25.97
CA TRP A 594 -4.30 3.22 25.31
C TRP A 594 -4.72 4.49 24.53
N PRO A 595 -4.94 5.64 25.20
CA PRO A 595 -5.32 6.86 24.50
C PRO A 595 -4.20 7.39 23.60
N ALA A 596 -2.92 7.21 23.95
CA ALA A 596 -1.82 7.71 23.11
C ALA A 596 -1.84 7.10 21.70
N TYR A 597 -2.00 5.78 21.59
CA TYR A 597 -2.10 5.12 20.29
C TYR A 597 -3.51 5.26 19.67
N SER A 598 -4.58 5.31 20.47
CA SER A 598 -5.94 5.55 19.95
C SER A 598 -6.18 6.95 19.39
N LEU A 599 -5.42 7.96 19.86
CA LEU A 599 -5.49 9.34 19.36
C LEU A 599 -4.50 9.60 18.22
N ALA A 600 -3.44 8.81 18.11
CA ALA A 600 -2.58 8.84 16.93
C ALA A 600 -3.38 8.44 15.68
N GLY A 601 -3.22 9.19 14.59
CA GLY A 601 -3.89 9.00 13.31
C GLY A 601 -3.47 7.72 12.59
N GLU A 602 -2.24 7.24 12.83
CA GLU A 602 -1.77 5.95 12.33
C GLU A 602 -2.20 4.82 13.27
N LYS A 603 -3.26 4.09 12.89
CA LYS A 603 -3.81 2.98 13.69
C LYS A 603 -3.62 1.66 12.99
N MET A 604 -2.73 0.84 13.53
CA MET A 604 -2.32 -0.42 12.92
C MET A 604 -2.24 -1.54 13.96
N PRO A 605 -2.55 -2.81 13.60
CA PRO A 605 -2.65 -3.87 14.59
C PRO A 605 -1.35 -4.13 15.38
N TRP A 606 -0.18 -3.91 14.79
CA TRP A 606 1.13 -4.14 15.44
C TRP A 606 1.35 -3.26 16.66
N LEU A 607 0.84 -2.04 16.68
CA LEU A 607 0.98 -1.12 17.81
C LEU A 607 0.33 -1.66 19.11
N SER A 608 -0.55 -2.66 19.02
CA SER A 608 -1.14 -3.34 20.19
C SER A 608 -0.10 -4.06 21.05
N ILE A 609 1.07 -4.40 20.51
CA ILE A 609 2.17 -4.97 21.30
C ILE A 609 2.63 -3.99 22.38
N HIS A 610 2.66 -2.67 22.10
CA HIS A 610 3.00 -1.64 23.08
C HIS A 610 2.00 -1.54 24.23
N ILE A 611 0.72 -1.84 23.96
CA ILE A 611 -0.35 -1.88 24.97
C ILE A 611 -0.20 -3.12 25.86
N THR A 612 0.26 -4.23 25.27
CA THR A 612 0.35 -5.55 25.90
C THR A 612 1.45 -5.64 26.95
N ILE A 613 2.62 -5.01 26.73
CA ILE A 613 3.77 -5.10 27.65
C ILE A 613 3.47 -4.66 29.09
N PRO A 614 2.95 -3.44 29.36
CA PRO A 614 2.67 -3.04 30.74
C PRO A 614 1.60 -3.92 31.40
N MET A 615 0.64 -4.45 30.63
CA MET A 615 -0.36 -5.40 31.14
C MET A 615 0.29 -6.71 31.57
N ILE A 616 1.22 -7.26 30.79
CA ILE A 616 1.95 -8.48 31.15
C ILE A 616 2.80 -8.25 32.40
N LEU A 617 3.53 -7.14 32.51
CA LEU A 617 4.34 -6.84 33.70
C LEU A 617 3.46 -6.71 34.96
N LEU A 618 2.31 -6.04 34.85
CA LEU A 618 1.38 -5.87 35.96
C LEU A 618 0.67 -7.19 36.34
N GLY A 619 0.31 -8.00 35.35
CA GLY A 619 -0.24 -9.35 35.54
C GLY A 619 0.76 -10.29 36.19
N GLY A 620 2.03 -10.23 35.76
CA GLY A 620 3.14 -10.96 36.38
C GLY A 620 3.35 -10.55 37.84
N TRP A 621 3.36 -9.25 38.14
CA TRP A 621 3.41 -8.75 39.52
C TRP A 621 2.25 -9.29 40.37
N TYR A 622 1.01 -9.25 39.86
CA TYR A 622 -0.16 -9.80 40.55
C TYR A 622 0.01 -11.29 40.84
N MET A 623 0.36 -12.09 39.84
CA MET A 623 0.54 -13.53 39.98
C MET A 623 1.66 -13.87 40.96
N GLY A 624 2.80 -13.16 40.89
CA GLY A 624 3.89 -13.26 41.85
C GLY A 624 3.39 -13.04 43.28
N ARG A 625 2.74 -11.90 43.56
CA ARG A 625 2.22 -11.57 44.89
C ARG A 625 1.16 -12.55 45.40
N ARG A 626 0.31 -13.07 44.51
CA ARG A 626 -0.70 -14.09 44.87
C ARG A 626 -0.03 -15.40 45.25
N VAL A 627 0.89 -15.90 44.44
CA VAL A 627 1.55 -17.19 44.67
C VAL A 627 2.54 -17.12 45.83
N GLU A 628 3.19 -15.99 46.07
CA GLU A 628 4.08 -15.77 47.23
C GLU A 628 3.31 -15.66 48.57
N SER A 629 2.00 -15.44 48.54
CA SER A 629 1.19 -15.34 49.76
C SER A 629 0.94 -16.67 50.49
N VAL A 630 1.36 -17.79 49.89
CA VAL A 630 1.15 -19.16 50.38
C VAL A 630 2.44 -19.97 50.28
N ASP A 631 2.65 -20.89 51.21
CA ASP A 631 3.82 -21.77 51.23
C ASP A 631 3.85 -22.72 50.03
N ALA A 632 5.01 -22.82 49.39
CA ALA A 632 5.19 -23.67 48.22
C ALA A 632 4.91 -25.16 48.52
N ARG A 633 5.26 -25.64 49.73
CA ARG A 633 5.03 -27.04 50.13
C ARG A 633 3.54 -27.38 50.21
N GLU A 634 2.71 -26.45 50.65
CA GLU A 634 1.26 -26.65 50.70
C GLU A 634 0.63 -26.58 49.30
N LEU A 635 1.09 -25.65 48.47
CA LEU A 635 0.61 -25.49 47.10
C LEU A 635 0.90 -26.74 46.24
N PHE A 636 2.12 -27.27 46.33
CA PHE A 636 2.55 -28.48 45.62
C PHE A 636 2.21 -29.78 46.36
N SER A 637 1.40 -29.72 47.41
CA SER A 637 0.87 -30.92 48.06
C SER A 637 -0.11 -31.67 47.14
N ARG A 638 -0.31 -32.98 47.35
CA ARG A 638 -1.29 -33.77 46.58
C ARG A 638 -2.69 -33.15 46.60
N ARG A 639 -3.10 -32.57 47.74
CA ARG A 639 -4.41 -31.89 47.87
C ARG A 639 -4.44 -30.57 47.11
N GLY A 640 -3.37 -29.77 47.17
CA GLY A 640 -3.27 -28.50 46.43
C GLY A 640 -3.31 -28.72 44.92
N LEU A 641 -2.50 -29.65 44.40
CA LEU A 641 -2.48 -30.00 42.98
C LEU A 641 -3.82 -30.58 42.49
N ALA A 642 -4.42 -31.50 43.26
CA ALA A 642 -5.74 -32.05 42.93
C ALA A 642 -6.84 -30.97 42.97
N ALA A 643 -6.73 -29.97 43.86
CA ALA A 643 -7.66 -28.85 43.91
C ALA A 643 -7.51 -27.93 42.68
N VAL A 644 -6.29 -27.67 42.20
CA VAL A 644 -6.07 -26.94 40.94
C VAL A 644 -6.69 -27.71 39.78
N GLY A 645 -6.36 -29.00 39.65
CA GLY A 645 -6.89 -29.87 38.60
C GLY A 645 -8.42 -29.96 38.58
N LEU A 646 -9.05 -30.14 39.75
CA LEU A 646 -10.52 -30.15 39.85
C LEU A 646 -11.14 -28.78 39.55
N THR A 647 -10.46 -27.67 39.88
CA THR A 647 -10.96 -26.34 39.52
C THR A 647 -10.91 -26.13 38.01
N VAL A 648 -9.80 -26.52 37.35
CA VAL A 648 -9.67 -26.49 35.89
C VAL A 648 -10.77 -27.36 35.25
N LEU A 649 -10.92 -28.59 35.73
CA LEU A 649 -11.96 -29.51 35.24
C LEU A 649 -13.36 -28.92 35.42
N LEU A 650 -13.64 -28.28 36.56
CA LEU A 650 -14.93 -27.64 36.81
C LEU A 650 -15.19 -26.50 35.81
N ILE A 651 -14.19 -25.65 35.54
CA ILE A 651 -14.31 -24.56 34.55
C ILE A 651 -14.60 -25.13 33.16
N LEU A 652 -13.85 -26.16 32.74
CA LEU A 652 -14.01 -26.77 31.42
C LEU A 652 -15.38 -27.46 31.26
N VAL A 653 -15.79 -28.27 32.24
CA VAL A 653 -17.09 -28.96 32.19
C VAL A 653 -18.24 -27.94 32.28
N ALA A 654 -18.12 -26.89 33.09
CA ALA A 654 -19.12 -25.82 33.13
C ALA A 654 -19.22 -25.07 31.78
N ALA A 655 -18.10 -24.83 31.11
CA ALA A 655 -18.10 -24.21 29.78
C ALA A 655 -18.78 -25.10 28.74
N VAL A 656 -18.49 -26.40 28.73
CA VAL A 656 -19.15 -27.39 27.85
C VAL A 656 -20.65 -27.50 28.16
N ALA A 657 -21.01 -27.52 29.44
CA ALA A 657 -22.40 -27.61 29.87
C ALA A 657 -23.19 -26.36 29.46
N LEU A 658 -22.64 -25.15 29.67
CA LEU A 658 -23.34 -23.90 29.40
C LEU A 658 -23.27 -23.45 27.93
N GLY A 659 -22.35 -23.99 27.13
CA GLY A 659 -22.15 -23.64 25.71
C GLY A 659 -23.44 -23.70 24.89
N PRO A 660 -24.17 -24.83 24.84
CA PRO A 660 -25.40 -24.94 24.06
C PRO A 660 -26.48 -23.94 24.48
N LEU A 661 -26.56 -23.59 25.77
CA LEU A 661 -27.48 -22.57 26.28
C LEU A 661 -27.07 -21.17 25.81
N LEU A 662 -25.78 -20.83 25.95
CA LEU A 662 -25.23 -19.53 25.57
C LEU A 662 -25.31 -19.27 24.06
N LEU A 663 -25.23 -20.32 23.24
CA LEU A 663 -25.34 -20.24 21.78
C LEU A 663 -26.79 -20.34 21.29
N GLY A 664 -27.77 -20.51 22.19
CA GLY A 664 -29.18 -20.62 21.82
C GLY A 664 -29.51 -21.90 21.05
N GLN A 665 -28.68 -22.94 21.19
CA GLN A 665 -28.81 -24.26 20.56
C GLN A 665 -29.77 -25.19 21.31
N ILE A 666 -30.42 -24.69 22.38
CA ILE A 666 -31.45 -25.41 23.13
C ILE A 666 -32.79 -24.73 22.87
N ARG A 667 -33.75 -25.48 22.30
CA ARG A 667 -35.14 -25.05 22.18
C ARG A 667 -36.08 -26.16 22.67
N LEU A 668 -36.77 -25.89 23.77
CA LEU A 668 -37.76 -26.79 24.32
C LEU A 668 -39.00 -26.76 23.41
N GLY A 669 -39.30 -27.87 22.72
CA GLY A 669 -40.51 -28.03 21.89
C GLY A 669 -40.32 -28.41 20.42
N ARG A 670 -39.08 -28.48 19.91
CA ARG A 670 -38.78 -29.04 18.56
C ARG A 670 -38.02 -30.36 18.66
N GLN A 671 -38.32 -31.30 17.76
CA GLN A 671 -37.73 -32.66 17.75
C GLN A 671 -36.71 -32.82 16.62
N GLU A 672 -35.78 -31.88 16.50
CA GLU A 672 -34.62 -32.02 15.59
C GLU A 672 -33.48 -32.74 16.34
N VAL A 673 -32.75 -33.62 15.66
CA VAL A 673 -31.69 -34.47 16.28
C VAL A 673 -30.60 -33.62 16.93
N ASP A 674 -30.15 -32.56 16.25
CA ASP A 674 -29.09 -31.67 16.75
C ASP A 674 -29.51 -30.93 18.03
N LEU A 675 -30.78 -30.52 18.13
CA LEU A 675 -31.32 -29.86 19.33
C LEU A 675 -31.39 -30.83 20.52
N LEU A 676 -31.72 -32.10 20.25
CA LEU A 676 -31.77 -33.14 21.28
C LEU A 676 -30.36 -33.49 21.78
N GLU A 677 -29.38 -33.59 20.88
CA GLU A 677 -27.98 -33.78 21.24
C GLU A 677 -27.47 -32.62 22.11
N ASN A 678 -27.74 -31.38 21.73
CA ASN A 678 -27.35 -30.19 22.47
C ASN A 678 -28.03 -30.09 23.84
N ALA A 679 -29.32 -30.47 23.94
CA ALA A 679 -30.00 -30.59 25.22
C ALA A 679 -29.38 -31.70 26.10
N GLY A 680 -28.99 -32.83 25.49
CA GLY A 680 -28.27 -33.91 26.16
C GLY A 680 -26.91 -33.47 26.67
N ARG A 681 -26.12 -32.74 25.86
CA ARG A 681 -24.84 -32.14 26.25
C ARG A 681 -25.00 -31.15 27.41
N PHE A 682 -26.04 -30.32 27.39
CA PHE A 682 -26.36 -29.39 28.48
C PHE A 682 -26.71 -30.12 29.79
N LEU A 683 -27.69 -31.03 29.76
CA LEU A 683 -28.16 -31.74 30.97
C LEU A 683 -27.10 -32.70 31.51
N GLY A 684 -26.46 -33.49 30.65
CA GLY A 684 -25.36 -34.38 31.01
C GLY A 684 -24.14 -33.60 31.52
N GLY A 685 -23.81 -32.49 30.85
CA GLY A 685 -22.76 -31.57 31.29
C GLY A 685 -23.04 -30.98 32.67
N LEU A 686 -24.28 -30.58 32.97
CA LEU A 686 -24.66 -30.09 34.30
C LEU A 686 -24.53 -31.17 35.39
N LEU A 687 -24.89 -32.43 35.08
CA LEU A 687 -24.72 -33.55 36.01
C LEU A 687 -23.23 -33.78 36.33
N VAL A 688 -22.37 -33.81 35.30
CA VAL A 688 -20.91 -33.94 35.48
C VAL A 688 -20.35 -32.74 36.22
N ALA A 689 -20.77 -31.52 35.86
CA ALA A 689 -20.35 -30.29 36.54
C ALA A 689 -20.75 -30.31 38.02
N GLY A 690 -21.95 -30.79 38.34
CA GLY A 690 -22.42 -30.98 39.72
C GLY A 690 -21.58 -32.00 40.49
N GLY A 691 -21.23 -33.13 39.86
CA GLY A 691 -20.34 -34.14 40.43
C GLY A 691 -18.92 -33.60 40.70
N VAL A 692 -18.34 -32.92 39.71
CA VAL A 692 -17.01 -32.28 39.84
C VAL A 692 -17.05 -31.17 40.88
N ALA A 693 -18.11 -30.34 40.93
CA ALA A 693 -18.29 -29.30 41.94
C ALA A 693 -18.41 -29.89 43.35
N TYR A 694 -19.11 -31.01 43.51
CA TYR A 694 -19.18 -31.74 44.79
C TYR A 694 -17.80 -32.23 45.23
N LEU A 695 -17.04 -32.87 44.33
CA LEU A 695 -15.68 -33.32 44.62
C LEU A 695 -14.74 -32.15 44.93
N TRP A 696 -14.84 -31.06 44.16
CA TRP A 696 -14.11 -29.83 44.37
C TRP A 696 -14.40 -29.23 45.74
N LEU A 697 -15.68 -29.10 46.12
CA LEU A 697 -16.09 -28.61 47.44
C LEU A 697 -15.55 -29.50 48.56
N ARG A 698 -15.65 -30.84 48.42
CA ARG A 698 -15.15 -31.79 49.41
C ARG A 698 -13.64 -31.68 49.62
N LEU A 699 -12.89 -31.51 48.52
CA LEU A 699 -11.42 -31.44 48.56
C LEU A 699 -10.91 -30.06 49.00
N THR A 700 -11.60 -28.97 48.65
CA THR A 700 -11.14 -27.60 48.92
C THR A 700 -11.62 -27.02 50.24
N ARG A 701 -12.75 -27.48 50.79
CA ARG A 701 -13.26 -27.04 52.11
C ARG A 701 -12.23 -27.14 53.25
N PRO A 702 -11.40 -28.19 53.34
CA PRO A 702 -10.36 -28.30 54.38
C PRO A 702 -9.14 -27.38 54.14
N LEU A 703 -8.97 -26.83 52.93
CA LEU A 703 -7.86 -25.93 52.63
C LEU A 703 -8.12 -24.56 53.25
N ASP A 704 -7.05 -23.91 53.69
CA ASP A 704 -7.09 -22.51 54.12
C ASP A 704 -7.69 -21.62 53.02
N GLY A 705 -8.39 -20.56 53.43
CA GLY A 705 -9.05 -19.63 52.52
C GLY A 705 -8.07 -18.94 51.57
N ARG A 706 -6.83 -18.68 52.00
CA ARG A 706 -5.79 -18.08 51.13
C ARG A 706 -5.31 -19.07 50.09
N LEU A 707 -4.97 -20.29 50.51
CA LEU A 707 -4.56 -21.37 49.61
C LEU A 707 -5.66 -21.69 48.58
N ARG A 708 -6.92 -21.79 49.02
CA ARG A 708 -8.06 -21.98 48.10
C ARG A 708 -8.16 -20.87 47.06
N GLY A 709 -8.00 -19.62 47.49
CA GLY A 709 -7.98 -18.47 46.58
C GLY A 709 -6.83 -18.51 45.57
N VAL A 710 -5.63 -18.94 45.97
CA VAL A 710 -4.48 -19.09 45.06
C VAL A 710 -4.71 -20.24 44.08
N VAL A 711 -5.23 -21.37 44.56
CA VAL A 711 -5.62 -22.52 43.72
C VAL A 711 -6.61 -22.10 42.64
N THR A 712 -7.66 -21.34 43.00
CA THR A 712 -8.62 -20.82 42.01
C THR A 712 -7.95 -19.87 41.01
N THR A 713 -7.11 -18.94 41.48
CA THR A 713 -6.37 -18.02 40.60
C THR A 713 -5.47 -18.77 39.62
N LEU A 714 -4.72 -19.78 40.07
CA LEU A 714 -3.86 -20.60 39.22
C LEU A 714 -4.64 -21.46 38.23
N ALA A 715 -5.81 -21.98 38.62
CA ALA A 715 -6.68 -22.71 37.72
C ALA A 715 -7.24 -21.82 36.60
N VAL A 716 -7.70 -20.61 36.93
CA VAL A 716 -8.13 -19.60 35.94
C VAL A 716 -6.94 -19.23 35.04
N PHE A 717 -5.77 -18.99 35.62
CA PHE A 717 -4.55 -18.72 34.85
C PHE A 717 -4.21 -19.87 33.89
N ALA A 718 -4.31 -21.12 34.33
CA ALA A 718 -4.00 -22.29 33.50
C ALA A 718 -4.99 -22.44 32.32
N VAL A 719 -6.29 -22.24 32.55
CA VAL A 719 -7.30 -22.28 31.47
C VAL A 719 -7.05 -21.17 30.46
N LEU A 720 -6.88 -19.93 30.93
CA LEU A 720 -6.62 -18.80 30.05
C LEU A 720 -5.29 -18.95 29.32
N ALA A 721 -4.23 -19.41 29.99
CA ALA A 721 -2.94 -19.68 29.35
C ALA A 721 -3.05 -20.77 28.28
N GLY A 722 -3.83 -21.83 28.52
CA GLY A 722 -4.11 -22.86 27.51
C GLY A 722 -4.80 -22.30 26.27
N LEU A 723 -5.81 -21.43 26.46
CA LEU A 723 -6.46 -20.71 25.36
C LEU A 723 -5.49 -19.75 24.65
N THR A 724 -4.68 -19.01 25.39
CA THR A 724 -3.67 -18.08 24.84
C THR A 724 -2.63 -18.84 24.02
N ILE A 725 -2.14 -19.99 24.49
CA ILE A 725 -1.23 -20.87 23.73
C ILE A 725 -1.91 -21.35 22.45
N ARG A 726 -3.18 -21.78 22.52
CA ARG A 726 -3.93 -22.22 21.34
C ARG A 726 -4.06 -21.11 20.30
N PHE A 727 -4.46 -19.90 20.71
CA PHE A 727 -4.59 -18.77 19.77
C PHE A 727 -3.26 -18.29 19.23
N SER A 728 -2.21 -18.30 20.07
CA SER A 728 -0.85 -18.02 19.62
C SER A 728 -0.40 -19.05 18.58
N TYR A 729 -0.67 -20.34 18.81
CA TYR A 729 -0.37 -21.40 17.85
C TYR A 729 -1.15 -21.24 16.53
N MET A 730 -2.45 -20.97 16.61
CA MET A 730 -3.28 -20.73 15.42
C MET A 730 -2.75 -19.57 14.59
N ALA A 731 -2.52 -18.40 15.19
CA ALA A 731 -2.07 -17.21 14.48
C ALA A 731 -0.65 -17.34 13.89
N ASN A 732 0.23 -18.11 14.52
CA ASN A 732 1.65 -18.21 14.10
C ASN A 732 1.95 -19.38 13.17
N TYR A 733 1.19 -20.48 13.21
CA TYR A 733 1.53 -21.71 12.50
C TYR A 733 0.41 -22.30 11.64
N ILE A 734 -0.85 -21.89 11.85
CA ILE A 734 -1.98 -22.41 11.06
C ILE A 734 -2.52 -21.32 10.12
N ASN A 735 -2.84 -20.15 10.68
CA ASN A 735 -3.47 -19.03 9.98
C ASN A 735 -2.46 -17.96 9.55
N TYR A 736 -1.16 -18.27 9.48
CA TYR A 736 -0.10 -17.26 9.39
C TYR A 736 -0.12 -16.43 8.09
N ASP A 737 -0.67 -16.98 7.01
CA ASP A 737 -0.88 -16.30 5.73
C ASP A 737 -2.36 -15.95 5.45
N TYR A 738 -3.30 -16.38 6.31
CA TYR A 738 -4.75 -16.25 6.08
C TYR A 738 -5.32 -14.99 6.77
N THR A 739 -6.27 -14.31 6.10
CA THR A 739 -6.98 -13.11 6.63
C THR A 739 -7.97 -13.37 7.75
N ASN A 740 -8.08 -14.62 8.19
CA ASN A 740 -8.95 -14.99 9.28
C ASN A 740 -8.50 -14.38 10.63
N GLU A 741 -7.31 -13.78 10.69
CA GLU A 741 -6.75 -13.09 11.85
C GLU A 741 -6.73 -11.55 11.65
N PHE A 742 -7.06 -10.79 12.69
CA PHE A 742 -6.97 -9.32 12.71
C PHE A 742 -5.55 -8.80 13.01
N MET A 743 -4.52 -9.66 12.92
CA MET A 743 -3.14 -9.35 13.30
C MET A 743 -2.31 -8.71 12.18
N VAL A 744 -2.85 -8.56 10.97
CA VAL A 744 -2.15 -7.84 9.89
C VAL A 744 -3.16 -6.98 9.17
N TYR A 745 -2.71 -5.80 8.76
CA TYR A 745 -3.52 -4.87 7.99
C TYR A 745 -3.72 -5.35 6.54
N ALA A 746 -2.64 -5.66 5.83
CA ALA A 746 -2.66 -6.21 4.48
C ALA A 746 -1.78 -7.47 4.40
N HIS A 747 -2.40 -8.64 4.25
CA HIS A 747 -1.73 -9.94 4.22
C HIS A 747 -1.29 -10.30 2.80
N GLY A 748 -0.05 -10.76 2.63
CA GLY A 748 0.33 -11.51 1.44
C GLY A 748 -0.38 -12.87 1.43
N ALA A 749 -0.99 -13.22 0.30
CA ALA A 749 -1.73 -14.48 0.19
C ALA A 749 -0.78 -15.66 -0.14
N PRO A 750 -1.10 -16.90 0.30
CA PRO A 750 -0.25 -18.08 0.09
C PRO A 750 0.10 -18.36 -1.38
N ALA A 751 -0.83 -18.07 -2.29
CA ALA A 751 -0.69 -18.36 -3.71
C ALA A 751 0.50 -17.61 -4.35
N THR A 752 0.89 -16.46 -3.79
CA THR A 752 2.06 -15.70 -4.24
C THR A 752 3.32 -16.57 -4.23
N LYS A 753 3.57 -17.32 -3.15
CA LYS A 753 4.76 -18.18 -3.04
C LYS A 753 4.50 -19.59 -3.57
N SER A 754 3.48 -20.25 -3.02
CA SER A 754 3.18 -21.68 -3.28
C SER A 754 2.68 -22.01 -4.68
N VAL A 755 2.33 -21.00 -5.48
CA VAL A 755 1.80 -21.20 -6.84
C VAL A 755 2.53 -20.33 -7.84
N VAL A 756 2.51 -19.00 -7.67
CA VAL A 756 3.04 -18.07 -8.68
C VAL A 756 4.57 -18.17 -8.77
N LEU A 757 5.28 -18.09 -7.64
CA LEU A 757 6.74 -18.20 -7.63
C LEU A 757 7.22 -19.62 -7.93
N ASP A 758 6.56 -20.64 -7.37
CA ASP A 758 6.91 -22.04 -7.66
C ASP A 758 6.74 -22.37 -9.15
N GLN A 759 5.64 -21.93 -9.78
CA GLN A 759 5.45 -22.07 -11.23
C GLN A 759 6.49 -21.28 -12.02
N LEU A 760 6.79 -20.06 -11.62
CA LEU A 760 7.79 -19.24 -12.30
C LEU A 760 9.18 -19.86 -12.23
N GLU A 761 9.58 -20.36 -11.07
CA GLU A 761 10.88 -21.01 -10.87
C GLU A 761 10.96 -22.33 -11.64
N GLU A 762 9.90 -23.13 -11.63
CA GLU A 762 9.80 -24.35 -12.45
C GLU A 762 9.93 -24.05 -13.94
N LEU A 763 9.20 -23.04 -14.44
CA LEU A 763 9.29 -22.59 -15.83
C LEU A 763 10.72 -22.14 -16.18
N SER A 764 11.33 -21.32 -15.33
CA SER A 764 12.68 -20.80 -15.56
C SER A 764 13.71 -21.92 -15.60
N MET A 765 13.66 -22.84 -14.63
CA MET A 765 14.59 -23.96 -14.54
C MET A 765 14.43 -24.94 -15.72
N ARG A 766 13.20 -25.21 -16.18
CA ARG A 766 12.97 -26.11 -17.32
C ARG A 766 13.42 -25.49 -18.65
N LEU A 767 13.22 -24.20 -18.86
CA LEU A 767 13.50 -23.53 -20.14
C LEU A 767 14.95 -23.05 -20.26
N TYR A 768 15.54 -22.53 -19.17
CA TYR A 768 16.84 -21.86 -19.18
C TYR A 768 17.88 -22.53 -18.27
N GLY A 769 17.46 -23.42 -17.35
CA GLY A 769 18.36 -24.07 -16.38
C GLY A 769 18.81 -23.15 -15.22
N ASP A 770 18.33 -21.91 -15.19
CA ASP A 770 18.60 -20.90 -14.17
C ASP A 770 17.41 -19.91 -14.06
N LYS A 771 17.58 -18.79 -13.35
CA LYS A 771 16.54 -17.74 -13.18
C LYS A 771 16.54 -16.68 -14.29
N SER A 772 17.14 -16.93 -15.45
CA SER A 772 17.29 -15.94 -16.53
C SER A 772 16.02 -15.69 -17.36
N ILE A 773 14.90 -16.36 -17.07
CA ILE A 773 13.63 -16.10 -17.76
C ILE A 773 13.24 -14.61 -17.66
N LYS A 774 12.75 -14.05 -18.77
CA LYS A 774 12.25 -12.67 -18.82
C LYS A 774 10.85 -12.61 -18.21
N VAL A 775 10.70 -11.85 -17.13
CA VAL A 775 9.44 -11.71 -16.38
C VAL A 775 9.04 -10.25 -16.33
N ALA A 776 7.86 -9.92 -16.85
CA ALA A 776 7.32 -8.57 -16.79
C ALA A 776 6.30 -8.44 -15.64
N PHE A 777 6.31 -7.31 -14.92
CA PHE A 777 5.34 -7.03 -13.85
C PHE A 777 4.96 -5.54 -13.78
N ASP A 778 3.74 -5.29 -13.30
CA ASP A 778 3.11 -3.96 -13.27
C ASP A 778 3.30 -3.22 -11.93
N SER A 779 2.75 -2.00 -11.84
CA SER A 779 2.79 -1.19 -10.62
C SER A 779 1.99 -1.79 -9.46
N ASP A 780 0.86 -2.45 -9.76
CA ASP A 780 -0.10 -2.93 -8.75
C ASP A 780 0.43 -4.17 -8.02
N VAL A 781 1.19 -5.04 -8.70
CA VAL A 781 1.88 -6.18 -8.07
C VAL A 781 3.34 -5.89 -7.70
N SER A 782 3.81 -4.64 -7.85
CA SER A 782 5.20 -4.28 -7.56
C SER A 782 5.67 -4.72 -6.18
N TRP A 783 4.78 -4.71 -5.19
CA TRP A 783 4.99 -5.26 -3.85
C TRP A 783 4.02 -6.43 -3.65
N PRO A 784 4.50 -7.67 -3.44
CA PRO A 784 5.85 -8.05 -2.98
C PRO A 784 6.83 -8.48 -4.10
N PHE A 785 6.45 -8.43 -5.38
CA PHE A 785 7.26 -9.04 -6.44
C PHE A 785 8.61 -8.39 -6.67
N THR A 786 8.83 -7.13 -6.26
CA THR A 786 10.17 -6.51 -6.26
C THR A 786 11.17 -7.30 -5.42
N TRP A 787 10.75 -7.82 -4.26
CA TRP A 787 11.59 -8.66 -3.40
C TRP A 787 11.76 -10.07 -3.97
N TYR A 788 10.68 -10.68 -4.46
CA TYR A 788 10.70 -12.06 -4.92
C TYR A 788 11.37 -12.24 -6.29
N LEU A 789 11.32 -11.22 -7.16
CA LEU A 789 11.99 -11.23 -8.45
C LEU A 789 13.44 -10.73 -8.37
N ARG A 790 14.00 -10.49 -7.17
CA ARG A 790 15.36 -9.93 -7.00
C ARG A 790 16.46 -10.74 -7.68
N GLU A 791 16.29 -12.07 -7.73
CA GLU A 791 17.22 -13.03 -8.33
C GLU A 791 17.05 -13.21 -9.84
N TYR A 792 16.01 -12.61 -10.45
CA TYR A 792 15.74 -12.69 -11.88
C TYR A 792 16.43 -11.51 -12.59
N PRO A 793 17.51 -11.75 -13.37
CA PRO A 793 18.29 -10.67 -13.98
C PRO A 793 17.54 -9.96 -15.11
N ASN A 794 16.63 -10.66 -15.79
CA ASN A 794 15.88 -10.16 -16.95
C ASN A 794 14.45 -9.70 -16.57
N ARG A 795 14.21 -9.32 -15.32
CA ARG A 795 12.91 -8.78 -14.89
C ARG A 795 12.65 -7.40 -15.52
N VAL A 796 11.40 -7.15 -15.91
CA VAL A 796 10.97 -5.88 -16.53
C VAL A 796 9.82 -5.29 -15.73
N TYR A 797 10.03 -4.09 -15.18
CA TYR A 797 8.96 -3.31 -14.56
C TYR A 797 8.39 -2.34 -15.59
N PHE A 798 7.12 -2.51 -15.98
CA PHE A 798 6.48 -1.66 -17.00
C PHE A 798 5.50 -0.62 -16.41
N GLY A 799 5.25 -0.66 -15.10
CA GLY A 799 4.33 0.27 -14.43
C GLY A 799 2.91 0.16 -14.98
N ASP A 800 2.28 1.30 -15.27
CA ASP A 800 0.90 1.37 -15.80
C ASP A 800 0.84 1.46 -17.34
N ASN A 801 2.00 1.54 -18.00
CA ASN A 801 2.09 1.75 -19.45
C ASN A 801 2.35 0.43 -20.19
N ALA A 802 1.28 -0.32 -20.43
CA ALA A 802 1.35 -1.54 -21.24
C ALA A 802 1.71 -1.22 -22.70
N SER A 803 2.53 -2.07 -23.32
CA SER A 803 2.92 -1.94 -24.73
C SER A 803 3.13 -3.32 -25.35
N GLN A 804 3.26 -3.37 -26.68
CA GLN A 804 3.47 -4.63 -27.38
C GLN A 804 4.77 -5.36 -26.99
N SER A 805 5.76 -4.65 -26.43
CA SER A 805 6.99 -5.25 -25.89
C SER A 805 6.75 -6.28 -24.78
N LEU A 806 5.55 -6.31 -24.18
CA LEU A 806 5.17 -7.34 -23.21
C LEU A 806 5.17 -8.75 -23.83
N ASN A 807 4.91 -8.88 -25.14
CA ASN A 807 4.94 -10.16 -25.86
C ASN A 807 6.34 -10.82 -25.90
N GLU A 808 7.40 -10.05 -25.63
CA GLU A 808 8.76 -10.57 -25.52
C GLU A 808 8.97 -11.38 -24.24
N SER A 809 8.13 -11.20 -23.22
CA SER A 809 8.30 -11.81 -21.90
C SER A 809 7.48 -13.11 -21.81
N PRO A 810 8.11 -14.29 -21.66
CA PRO A 810 7.41 -15.57 -21.48
C PRO A 810 6.35 -15.56 -20.37
N VAL A 811 6.62 -14.81 -19.30
CA VAL A 811 5.75 -14.67 -18.14
C VAL A 811 5.47 -13.19 -17.87
N VAL A 812 4.19 -12.85 -17.68
CA VAL A 812 3.75 -11.51 -17.27
C VAL A 812 2.84 -11.62 -16.05
N ILE A 813 3.10 -10.83 -15.01
CA ILE A 813 2.31 -10.79 -13.76
C ILE A 813 1.64 -9.42 -13.67
N VAL A 814 0.32 -9.37 -13.60
CA VAL A 814 -0.46 -8.12 -13.66
C VAL A 814 -1.51 -8.06 -12.57
N GLY A 815 -1.61 -6.95 -11.85
CA GLY A 815 -2.64 -6.74 -10.84
C GLY A 815 -3.99 -6.37 -11.45
N SER A 816 -5.05 -6.55 -10.67
CA SER A 816 -6.43 -6.34 -11.11
C SER A 816 -6.73 -4.94 -11.67
N LYS A 817 -5.96 -3.92 -11.25
CA LYS A 817 -6.14 -2.55 -11.76
C LYS A 817 -5.76 -2.38 -13.24
N ASN A 818 -4.82 -3.17 -13.74
CA ASN A 818 -4.21 -2.99 -15.06
C ASN A 818 -4.64 -4.05 -16.09
N TRP A 819 -5.56 -4.96 -15.75
CA TRP A 819 -6.03 -6.01 -16.68
C TRP A 819 -6.56 -5.45 -18.00
N GLY A 820 -7.42 -4.42 -17.94
CA GLY A 820 -7.98 -3.79 -19.15
C GLY A 820 -6.93 -3.15 -20.06
N ASN A 821 -5.80 -2.69 -19.50
CA ASN A 821 -4.71 -2.10 -20.27
C ASN A 821 -3.79 -3.16 -20.90
N VAL A 822 -3.65 -4.33 -20.27
CA VAL A 822 -2.72 -5.39 -20.72
C VAL A 822 -3.39 -6.44 -21.61
N ASP A 823 -4.66 -6.75 -21.37
CA ASP A 823 -5.41 -7.80 -22.10
C ASP A 823 -5.35 -7.64 -23.64
N PRO A 824 -5.50 -6.44 -24.24
CA PRO A 824 -5.39 -6.26 -25.70
C PRO A 824 -4.05 -6.71 -26.30
N PHE A 825 -2.97 -6.65 -25.52
CA PHE A 825 -1.63 -7.02 -25.99
C PHE A 825 -1.30 -8.51 -25.81
N LEU A 826 -1.90 -9.18 -24.82
CA LEU A 826 -1.54 -10.55 -24.41
C LEU A 826 -2.60 -11.61 -24.73
N ALA A 827 -3.87 -11.25 -24.90
CA ALA A 827 -4.99 -12.21 -24.96
C ALA A 827 -4.84 -13.32 -26.01
N ASN A 828 -4.22 -13.03 -27.16
CA ASN A 828 -4.10 -13.99 -28.25
C ASN A 828 -3.02 -15.05 -28.01
N ASN A 829 -1.88 -14.67 -27.42
CA ASN A 829 -0.69 -15.51 -27.31
C ASN A 829 -0.47 -16.12 -25.93
N TYR A 830 -1.21 -15.68 -24.91
CA TYR A 830 -1.02 -16.10 -23.53
C TYR A 830 -2.23 -16.85 -22.99
N THR A 831 -1.98 -17.76 -22.05
CA THR A 831 -3.02 -18.25 -21.13
C THR A 831 -2.91 -17.47 -19.83
N ASN A 832 -4.04 -17.13 -19.21
CA ASN A 832 -4.05 -16.46 -17.93
C ASN A 832 -4.68 -17.37 -16.84
N ARG A 833 -4.24 -17.17 -15.60
CA ARG A 833 -4.90 -17.69 -14.40
C ARG A 833 -4.91 -16.61 -13.33
N GLU A 834 -6.02 -16.56 -12.60
CA GLU A 834 -6.26 -15.57 -11.54
C GLU A 834 -5.88 -16.15 -10.17
N TYR A 835 -5.18 -15.35 -9.38
CA TYR A 835 -4.80 -15.70 -8.02
C TYR A 835 -4.93 -14.49 -7.12
N THR A 836 -5.38 -14.70 -5.89
CA THR A 836 -5.30 -13.67 -4.86
C THR A 836 -3.87 -13.57 -4.37
N PHE A 837 -3.32 -12.35 -4.35
CA PHE A 837 -1.96 -12.10 -3.86
C PHE A 837 -1.92 -11.21 -2.62
N LEU A 838 -2.99 -10.43 -2.40
CA LEU A 838 -3.12 -9.53 -1.26
C LEU A 838 -4.57 -9.53 -0.76
N TRP A 839 -4.76 -9.54 0.56
CA TRP A 839 -6.09 -9.53 1.17
C TRP A 839 -6.09 -8.88 2.56
N TRP A 840 -7.25 -8.35 2.98
CA TRP A 840 -7.43 -7.64 4.25
C TRP A 840 -8.39 -8.38 5.16
N PRO A 841 -8.22 -8.34 6.49
CA PRO A 841 -9.24 -8.81 7.41
C PRO A 841 -10.55 -8.06 7.19
N MET A 842 -11.67 -8.68 7.51
CA MET A 842 -12.97 -8.04 7.40
C MET A 842 -13.04 -6.78 8.29
N GLU A 843 -13.70 -5.74 7.81
CA GLU A 843 -13.72 -4.46 8.53
C GLU A 843 -15.07 -4.16 9.21
N ASP A 844 -15.95 -5.15 9.31
CA ASP A 844 -17.28 -4.97 9.90
C ASP A 844 -17.25 -4.59 11.40
N TYR A 845 -16.13 -4.78 12.09
CA TYR A 845 -15.94 -4.26 13.45
C TYR A 845 -16.08 -2.72 13.51
N ARG A 846 -15.88 -2.00 12.40
CA ARG A 846 -16.13 -0.56 12.28
C ARG A 846 -17.60 -0.21 12.52
N ARG A 847 -18.51 -1.15 12.25
CA ARG A 847 -19.96 -1.01 12.42
C ARG A 847 -20.43 -1.35 13.85
N PHE A 848 -19.50 -1.58 14.79
CA PHE A 848 -19.84 -1.87 16.17
C PHE A 848 -20.67 -0.73 16.78
N SER A 849 -21.92 -1.03 17.09
CA SER A 849 -22.93 -0.08 17.55
C SER A 849 -23.97 -0.80 18.40
N TRP A 850 -24.88 -0.04 19.03
CA TRP A 850 -26.00 -0.63 19.76
C TRP A 850 -26.92 -1.47 18.86
N ASN A 851 -26.96 -1.20 17.54
CA ASN A 851 -27.64 -2.06 16.57
C ASN A 851 -26.98 -3.44 16.43
N ALA A 852 -25.66 -3.55 16.60
CA ALA A 852 -24.99 -4.86 16.63
C ALA A 852 -25.39 -5.70 17.87
N ILE A 853 -25.76 -5.04 18.96
CA ILE A 853 -26.18 -5.71 20.20
C ILE A 853 -27.66 -6.08 20.16
N PHE A 854 -28.53 -5.12 19.84
CA PHE A 854 -29.99 -5.30 19.91
C PHE A 854 -30.64 -5.69 18.57
N GLY A 855 -29.90 -5.58 17.46
CA GLY A 855 -30.43 -5.66 16.09
C GLY A 855 -30.96 -4.30 15.63
N ASN A 856 -30.89 -4.04 14.33
CA ASN A 856 -31.54 -2.87 13.75
C ASN A 856 -33.07 -3.09 13.78
N PRO A 857 -33.85 -2.19 14.41
CA PRO A 857 -35.30 -2.33 14.46
C PRO A 857 -35.99 -2.29 13.09
N ALA A 858 -35.31 -1.79 12.05
CA ALA A 858 -35.83 -1.72 10.69
C ALA A 858 -35.66 -3.04 9.90
N ASP A 859 -34.85 -3.98 10.38
CA ASP A 859 -34.64 -5.26 9.70
C ASP A 859 -35.81 -6.23 10.01
N GLU A 860 -36.32 -6.95 9.00
CA GLU A 860 -37.38 -7.96 9.17
C GLU A 860 -37.02 -9.03 10.22
N THR A 861 -35.75 -9.42 10.27
CA THR A 861 -35.18 -10.25 11.33
C THR A 861 -34.02 -9.51 11.99
N PRO A 862 -34.19 -8.95 13.19
CA PRO A 862 -33.14 -8.20 13.87
C PRO A 862 -31.86 -9.04 14.06
N ARG A 863 -30.76 -8.62 13.43
CA ARG A 863 -29.45 -9.30 13.46
C ARG A 863 -28.58 -8.83 14.64
N GLY A 864 -29.12 -8.94 15.86
CA GLY A 864 -28.39 -8.62 17.11
C GLY A 864 -27.88 -9.84 17.88
N LEU A 865 -27.20 -9.64 19.01
CA LEU A 865 -26.74 -10.71 19.92
C LEU A 865 -27.87 -11.59 20.48
N GLY A 866 -29.13 -11.15 20.41
CA GLY A 866 -30.28 -11.99 20.72
C GLY A 866 -30.46 -13.16 19.74
N ASN A 867 -30.04 -12.99 18.49
CA ASN A 867 -30.14 -14.00 17.44
C ASN A 867 -29.13 -15.15 17.69
N PRO A 868 -29.58 -16.42 17.77
CA PRO A 868 -28.69 -17.57 17.93
C PRO A 868 -27.65 -17.71 16.80
N GLY A 869 -28.01 -17.38 15.56
CA GLY A 869 -27.11 -17.44 14.41
C GLY A 869 -25.95 -16.45 14.54
N VAL A 870 -26.21 -15.23 15.01
CA VAL A 870 -25.17 -14.22 15.28
C VAL A 870 -24.24 -14.68 16.40
N ARG A 871 -24.78 -15.22 17.50
CA ARG A 871 -23.96 -15.75 18.60
C ARG A 871 -23.09 -16.93 18.17
N GLN A 872 -23.64 -17.83 17.37
CA GLN A 872 -22.90 -18.94 16.79
C GLN A 872 -21.77 -18.44 15.88
N ALA A 873 -22.06 -17.52 14.96
CA ALA A 873 -21.06 -16.93 14.08
C ALA A 873 -19.91 -16.27 14.86
N LEU A 874 -20.21 -15.46 15.88
CA LEU A 874 -19.18 -14.84 16.72
C LEU A 874 -18.37 -15.86 17.52
N TRP A 875 -19.01 -16.95 17.98
CA TRP A 875 -18.32 -18.04 18.67
C TRP A 875 -17.37 -18.77 17.74
N ASP A 876 -17.80 -19.07 16.51
CA ASP A 876 -17.00 -19.74 15.49
C ASP A 876 -15.82 -18.87 15.04
N ILE A 877 -16.02 -17.56 14.90
CA ILE A 877 -14.93 -16.59 14.68
C ILE A 877 -13.95 -16.57 15.86
N PHE A 878 -14.46 -16.43 17.09
CA PHE A 878 -13.60 -16.27 18.27
C PHE A 878 -12.82 -17.54 18.61
N PHE A 879 -13.39 -18.73 18.46
CA PHE A 879 -12.68 -19.98 18.78
C PHE A 879 -12.05 -20.65 17.57
N HIS A 880 -12.69 -20.65 16.41
CA HIS A 880 -12.25 -21.42 15.25
C HIS A 880 -11.73 -20.58 14.10
N ARG A 881 -11.89 -19.24 14.15
CA ARG A 881 -11.56 -18.32 13.05
C ARG A 881 -12.32 -18.68 11.77
N ASP A 882 -13.52 -19.22 11.94
CA ASP A 882 -14.40 -19.64 10.85
C ASP A 882 -15.49 -18.59 10.63
N TYR A 883 -15.54 -18.07 9.39
CA TYR A 883 -16.44 -17.02 8.96
C TYR A 883 -17.62 -17.55 8.13
N THR A 884 -17.72 -18.86 7.92
CA THR A 884 -18.78 -19.48 7.11
C THR A 884 -20.16 -19.12 7.66
N LYS A 885 -20.36 -19.30 8.97
CA LYS A 885 -21.63 -18.96 9.63
C LYS A 885 -21.92 -17.46 9.63
N TYR A 886 -20.87 -16.64 9.64
CA TYR A 886 -21.01 -15.19 9.53
C TYR A 886 -21.55 -14.80 8.16
N GLY A 887 -21.04 -15.39 7.08
CA GLY A 887 -21.55 -15.23 5.71
C GLY A 887 -23.01 -15.64 5.57
N GLU A 888 -23.43 -16.76 6.17
CA GLU A 888 -24.84 -17.19 6.17
C GLU A 888 -25.78 -16.17 6.84
N VAL A 889 -25.34 -15.53 7.93
CA VAL A 889 -26.18 -14.64 8.74
C VAL A 889 -26.19 -13.20 8.22
N PHE A 890 -25.03 -12.70 7.77
CA PHE A 890 -24.86 -11.31 7.36
C PHE A 890 -24.86 -11.12 5.83
N GLY A 891 -24.73 -12.20 5.06
CA GLY A 891 -24.59 -12.20 3.61
C GLY A 891 -23.11 -12.15 3.19
N GLY A 892 -22.79 -12.80 2.06
CA GLY A 892 -21.44 -12.90 1.50
C GLY A 892 -20.77 -14.25 1.73
N THR A 893 -19.80 -14.61 0.88
CA THR A 893 -18.97 -15.80 1.05
C THR A 893 -17.64 -15.41 1.68
N PHE A 894 -17.24 -16.10 2.76
CA PHE A 894 -15.98 -15.84 3.47
C PHE A 894 -15.08 -17.08 3.42
N THR A 895 -14.73 -17.51 2.20
CA THR A 895 -13.79 -18.60 1.94
C THR A 895 -12.49 -18.03 1.37
N PRO A 896 -11.36 -18.76 1.43
CA PRO A 896 -10.09 -18.26 0.88
C PRO A 896 -10.13 -17.84 -0.59
N GLY A 897 -11.00 -18.44 -1.42
CA GLY A 897 -11.15 -18.06 -2.83
C GLY A 897 -12.16 -16.94 -3.11
N GLU A 898 -13.08 -16.68 -2.17
CA GLU A 898 -14.16 -15.70 -2.35
C GLU A 898 -14.14 -14.57 -1.31
N TRP A 899 -13.00 -14.37 -0.63
CA TRP A 899 -12.87 -13.33 0.39
C TRP A 899 -13.19 -11.93 -0.20
N PRO A 900 -14.05 -11.12 0.44
CA PRO A 900 -14.59 -9.90 -0.15
C PRO A 900 -13.58 -8.75 -0.25
N LEU A 901 -12.62 -8.67 0.69
CA LEU A 901 -11.60 -7.62 0.72
C LEU A 901 -10.27 -8.20 0.26
N ARG A 902 -10.07 -8.25 -1.05
CA ARG A 902 -8.86 -8.81 -1.66
C ARG A 902 -8.45 -8.07 -2.93
N HIS A 903 -7.21 -8.29 -3.31
CA HIS A 903 -6.60 -7.86 -4.54
C HIS A 903 -6.03 -9.09 -5.25
N ASP A 904 -6.45 -9.24 -6.50
CA ASP A 904 -6.14 -10.38 -7.34
C ASP A 904 -5.09 -9.98 -8.38
N LEU A 905 -4.29 -10.95 -8.79
CA LEU A 905 -3.36 -10.85 -9.91
C LEU A 905 -3.72 -11.88 -10.97
N ARG A 906 -3.30 -11.61 -12.20
CA ARG A 906 -3.29 -12.56 -13.30
C ARG A 906 -1.86 -12.93 -13.64
N LEU A 907 -1.59 -14.23 -13.67
CA LEU A 907 -0.37 -14.80 -14.21
C LEU A 907 -0.62 -15.15 -15.67
N TYR A 908 0.04 -14.44 -16.58
CA TYR A 908 0.04 -14.73 -18.01
C TYR A 908 1.26 -15.56 -18.36
N ILE A 909 1.05 -16.71 -18.98
CA ILE A 909 2.10 -17.58 -19.50
C ILE A 909 1.88 -17.76 -21.00
N ARG A 910 2.91 -17.55 -21.80
CA ARG A 910 2.83 -17.65 -23.26
C ARG A 910 2.51 -19.10 -23.70
N LYS A 911 1.62 -19.25 -24.67
CA LYS A 911 1.06 -20.55 -25.11
C LYS A 911 2.11 -21.48 -25.71
N ASP A 912 3.09 -20.94 -26.43
CA ASP A 912 4.23 -21.69 -27.00
C ASP A 912 5.09 -22.31 -25.88
N VAL A 913 5.37 -21.54 -24.82
CA VAL A 913 6.14 -21.99 -23.66
C VAL A 913 5.43 -23.12 -22.92
N LEU A 914 4.10 -23.04 -22.82
CA LEU A 914 3.29 -24.11 -22.23
C LEU A 914 3.22 -25.36 -23.12
N ALA A 915 3.29 -25.20 -24.44
CA ALA A 915 3.26 -26.34 -25.37
C ALA A 915 4.52 -27.22 -25.26
N ASP A 916 5.66 -26.62 -24.89
CA ASP A 916 6.92 -27.34 -24.62
C ASP A 916 6.90 -28.09 -23.26
N LEU A 917 5.86 -27.89 -22.44
CA LEU A 917 5.70 -28.47 -21.11
C LEU A 917 4.55 -29.47 -21.08
N TRP A 918 4.85 -30.73 -21.44
CA TRP A 918 3.89 -31.85 -21.58
C TRP A 918 2.91 -32.06 -20.40
N ASP A 919 3.20 -31.57 -19.19
CA ASP A 919 2.38 -31.79 -17.99
C ASP A 919 1.20 -30.80 -17.83
N TYR A 920 1.17 -29.66 -18.56
CA TYR A 920 0.17 -28.59 -18.36
C TYR A 920 -1.11 -28.70 -19.20
N GLY A 921 -1.31 -29.82 -19.92
CA GLY A 921 -2.63 -30.20 -20.45
C GLY A 921 -3.16 -29.36 -21.60
N VAL A 922 -2.31 -28.70 -22.38
CA VAL A 922 -2.70 -28.11 -23.68
C VAL A 922 -2.21 -29.06 -24.76
N GLY A 923 -3.13 -29.71 -25.48
CA GLY A 923 -2.79 -30.68 -26.53
C GLY A 923 -1.77 -30.09 -27.51
N ALA A 924 -0.76 -30.90 -27.87
CA ALA A 924 0.33 -30.50 -28.73
C ALA A 924 -0.19 -29.91 -30.05
N VAL A 925 -0.20 -28.58 -30.14
CA VAL A 925 -0.20 -27.91 -31.44
C VAL A 925 1.26 -27.72 -31.77
N SER A 926 1.78 -28.62 -32.61
CA SER A 926 3.07 -28.44 -33.27
C SER A 926 3.07 -27.06 -33.91
N ALA A 927 3.78 -26.10 -33.32
CA ALA A 927 4.10 -24.86 -34.00
C ALA A 927 4.96 -25.25 -35.21
N ALA A 928 4.34 -25.30 -36.38
CA ALA A 928 5.05 -25.45 -37.63
C ALA A 928 6.07 -24.30 -37.74
N PRO A 929 7.25 -24.51 -38.36
CA PRO A 929 8.17 -23.43 -38.65
C PRO A 929 7.43 -22.30 -39.36
N LEU A 930 7.82 -21.05 -39.09
CA LEU A 930 7.33 -19.86 -39.81
C LEU A 930 7.67 -20.02 -41.30
N VAL A 931 6.77 -20.64 -42.05
CA VAL A 931 6.79 -20.68 -43.51
C VAL A 931 6.02 -19.46 -43.96
N ASP A 932 6.65 -18.56 -44.70
CA ASP A 932 5.96 -17.44 -45.33
C ASP A 932 4.87 -18.02 -46.26
N PRO A 933 3.58 -17.76 -45.98
CA PRO A 933 2.46 -18.36 -46.72
C PRO A 933 2.37 -17.88 -48.17
N TYR A 934 3.13 -16.84 -48.55
CA TYR A 934 3.11 -16.22 -49.87
C TYR A 934 4.35 -16.57 -50.72
N GLU A 935 5.11 -17.60 -50.35
CA GLU A 935 6.27 -18.04 -51.15
C GLU A 935 5.89 -18.73 -52.47
N ALA A 936 4.76 -19.43 -52.51
CA ALA A 936 4.27 -20.08 -53.72
C ALA A 936 3.65 -19.07 -54.70
N GLY A 937 3.67 -19.35 -56.01
CA GLY A 937 2.97 -18.51 -57.00
C GLY A 937 3.70 -17.21 -57.38
N ALA A 938 5.04 -17.22 -57.39
CA ALA A 938 5.85 -16.09 -57.85
C ALA A 938 5.65 -15.83 -59.35
N LEU A 939 5.14 -14.65 -59.67
CA LEU A 939 5.04 -14.05 -60.99
C LEU A 939 6.26 -13.16 -61.22
N ALA A 940 6.62 -12.94 -62.48
CA ALA A 940 7.73 -12.06 -62.87
C ALA A 940 7.31 -11.13 -64.03
N PRO A 941 6.33 -10.22 -63.81
CA PRO A 941 5.97 -9.24 -64.81
C PRO A 941 7.16 -8.28 -65.04
N ALA A 942 7.49 -8.01 -66.30
CA ALA A 942 8.51 -7.03 -66.64
C ALA A 942 7.87 -5.64 -66.79
N PRO A 943 8.44 -4.58 -66.19
CA PRO A 943 7.90 -3.24 -66.38
C PRO A 943 8.08 -2.80 -67.84
N ASN A 944 7.01 -2.30 -68.44
CA ASN A 944 7.03 -1.75 -69.79
C ASN A 944 7.30 -0.24 -69.80
N VAL A 945 7.05 0.46 -68.68
CA VAL A 945 7.33 1.90 -68.52
C VAL A 945 7.98 2.14 -67.16
N ILE A 946 9.02 2.99 -67.10
CA ILE A 946 9.73 3.33 -65.86
C ILE A 946 9.87 4.85 -65.76
N LEU A 947 9.16 5.44 -64.79
CA LEU A 947 9.30 6.87 -64.46
C LEU A 947 10.51 7.06 -63.55
N ASN A 948 11.37 8.03 -63.88
CA ASN A 948 12.67 8.24 -63.23
C ASN A 948 13.57 6.97 -63.28
N ALA A 949 13.87 6.47 -64.49
CA ALA A 949 14.62 5.23 -64.70
C ALA A 949 16.02 5.17 -64.04
N ALA A 950 16.61 6.31 -63.71
CA ALA A 950 17.86 6.37 -62.95
C ALA A 950 17.71 5.85 -61.50
N GLY A 951 16.49 5.87 -60.94
CA GLY A 951 16.20 5.40 -59.58
C GLY A 951 16.87 6.22 -58.48
N ILE A 952 17.22 7.47 -58.77
CA ILE A 952 17.92 8.38 -57.86
C ILE A 952 17.00 9.55 -57.52
N ALA A 953 16.98 9.95 -56.25
CA ALA A 953 16.24 11.11 -55.79
C ALA A 953 16.69 12.38 -56.53
N GLY A 954 15.73 13.14 -57.07
CA GLY A 954 16.03 14.41 -57.75
C GLY A 954 14.88 15.41 -57.64
N ALA A 955 15.23 16.70 -57.67
CA ALA A 955 14.28 17.82 -57.56
C ALA A 955 13.89 18.44 -58.92
N ALA A 956 14.57 18.07 -60.01
CA ALA A 956 14.25 18.55 -61.36
C ALA A 956 12.89 18.04 -61.84
N GLU A 957 12.30 18.70 -62.84
CA GLU A 957 11.10 18.22 -63.53
C GLU A 957 11.35 16.81 -64.12
N GLY A 958 10.43 15.88 -63.89
CA GLY A 958 10.56 14.48 -64.30
C GLY A 958 11.44 13.60 -63.38
N ALA A 959 12.21 14.19 -62.46
CA ALA A 959 12.89 13.44 -61.40
C ALA A 959 11.97 13.29 -60.18
N LEU A 960 12.06 12.15 -59.49
CA LEU A 960 11.21 11.83 -58.34
C LEU A 960 12.06 11.67 -57.08
N SER A 961 11.48 11.95 -55.91
CA SER A 961 12.06 11.76 -54.59
C SER A 961 11.00 11.13 -53.67
N SER A 962 11.15 9.84 -53.44
CA SER A 962 10.25 9.03 -52.60
C SER A 962 8.77 9.16 -52.99
N PRO A 963 8.38 8.79 -54.23
CA PRO A 963 7.00 8.84 -54.65
C PRO A 963 6.16 7.87 -53.77
N ARG A 964 5.17 8.38 -53.04
CA ARG A 964 4.38 7.53 -52.11
C ARG A 964 3.16 6.91 -52.77
N ASN A 965 2.55 7.59 -53.75
CA ASN A 965 1.40 7.06 -54.46
C ASN A 965 1.35 7.51 -55.93
N VAL A 966 0.56 6.77 -56.71
CA VAL A 966 0.32 6.97 -58.14
C VAL A 966 -1.17 6.80 -58.41
N ALA A 967 -1.73 7.56 -59.34
CA ALA A 967 -3.08 7.37 -59.87
C ALA A 967 -3.09 7.56 -61.39
N VAL A 968 -3.97 6.85 -62.09
CA VAL A 968 -4.13 6.97 -63.54
C VAL A 968 -5.45 7.70 -63.80
N GLY A 969 -5.39 8.82 -64.52
CA GLY A 969 -6.58 9.58 -64.88
C GLY A 969 -7.41 8.88 -65.96
N PRO A 970 -8.68 9.27 -66.18
CA PRO A 970 -9.52 8.74 -67.26
C PRO A 970 -8.96 9.00 -68.67
N ASP A 971 -8.16 10.05 -68.83
CA ASP A 971 -7.39 10.37 -70.04
C ASP A 971 -6.16 9.43 -70.23
N GLY A 972 -5.86 8.63 -69.21
CA GLY A 972 -4.72 7.73 -69.04
C GLY A 972 -3.40 8.42 -68.86
N LEU A 973 -3.41 9.68 -68.38
CA LEU A 973 -2.21 10.30 -67.82
C LEU A 973 -1.91 9.73 -66.44
N VAL A 974 -0.63 9.67 -66.09
CA VAL A 974 -0.14 9.10 -64.83
C VAL A 974 0.22 10.24 -63.87
N TYR A 975 -0.51 10.33 -62.76
CA TYR A 975 -0.32 11.33 -61.72
C TYR A 975 0.46 10.70 -60.57
N VAL A 976 1.59 11.29 -60.22
CA VAL A 976 2.50 10.78 -59.18
C VAL A 976 2.59 11.79 -58.05
N VAL A 977 2.40 11.30 -56.83
CA VAL A 977 2.62 12.06 -55.60
C VAL A 977 4.07 11.91 -55.19
N ASP A 978 4.86 12.94 -55.53
CA ASP A 978 6.29 13.03 -55.29
C ASP A 978 6.53 13.60 -53.87
N SER A 979 6.24 12.78 -52.87
CA SER A 979 6.09 13.22 -51.48
C SER A 979 7.35 13.82 -50.88
N GLY A 980 8.53 13.29 -51.24
CA GLY A 980 9.82 13.81 -50.79
C GLY A 980 10.18 15.17 -51.38
N ASN A 981 9.55 15.57 -52.49
CA ASN A 981 9.63 16.92 -53.06
C ASN A 981 8.38 17.76 -52.77
N HIS A 982 7.40 17.23 -52.04
CA HIS A 982 6.15 17.91 -51.66
C HIS A 982 5.37 18.48 -52.85
N ARG A 983 5.26 17.70 -53.93
CA ARG A 983 4.61 18.12 -55.18
C ARG A 983 3.88 16.97 -55.86
N LEU A 984 3.06 17.31 -56.85
CA LEU A 984 2.51 16.35 -57.81
C LEU A 984 3.19 16.52 -59.15
N GLN A 985 3.41 15.40 -59.85
CA GLN A 985 3.92 15.38 -61.21
C GLN A 985 3.03 14.52 -62.10
N VAL A 986 2.82 14.97 -63.34
CA VAL A 986 1.96 14.31 -64.33
C VAL A 986 2.79 13.88 -65.51
N PHE A 987 2.63 12.63 -65.90
CA PHE A 987 3.35 11.99 -67.00
C PHE A 987 2.37 11.47 -68.05
N ASP A 988 2.81 11.35 -69.29
CA ASP A 988 2.07 10.60 -70.30
C ASP A 988 2.30 9.08 -70.16
N ARG A 989 1.61 8.30 -71.01
CA ARG A 989 1.70 6.83 -71.02
C ARG A 989 3.10 6.31 -71.38
N ASP A 990 3.92 7.12 -72.04
CA ASP A 990 5.30 6.78 -72.43
C ASP A 990 6.33 7.23 -71.37
N GLY A 991 5.84 7.81 -70.26
CA GLY A 991 6.65 8.24 -69.12
C GLY A 991 7.36 9.59 -69.31
N GLN A 992 6.93 10.41 -70.27
CA GLN A 992 7.43 11.78 -70.42
C GLN A 992 6.73 12.69 -69.42
N PHE A 993 7.51 13.55 -68.76
CA PHE A 993 6.99 14.58 -67.87
C PHE A 993 6.21 15.62 -68.67
N LEU A 994 4.97 15.90 -68.25
CA LEU A 994 4.10 16.89 -68.89
C LEU A 994 4.04 18.17 -68.07
N ARG A 995 3.77 18.05 -66.76
CA ARG A 995 3.56 19.18 -65.85
C ARG A 995 3.65 18.73 -64.40
N GLY A 996 3.86 19.68 -63.49
CA GLY A 996 3.84 19.43 -62.05
C GLY A 996 3.57 20.72 -61.28
N TRP A 997 3.03 20.58 -60.07
CA TRP A 997 2.70 21.71 -59.19
C TRP A 997 2.82 21.32 -57.73
N GLY A 998 2.89 22.35 -56.87
CA GLY A 998 3.12 22.21 -55.44
C GLY A 998 4.56 22.50 -55.02
N SER A 999 4.72 22.87 -53.76
CA SER A 999 5.99 23.03 -53.08
C SER A 999 5.80 22.82 -51.58
N PHE A 1000 6.89 22.66 -50.82
CA PHE A 1000 6.81 22.53 -49.36
C PHE A 1000 6.18 23.77 -48.72
N GLY A 1001 5.16 23.57 -47.88
CA GLY A 1001 4.57 24.61 -47.05
C GLY A 1001 3.14 24.32 -46.62
N ALA A 1002 2.53 25.27 -45.90
CA ALA A 1002 1.19 25.14 -45.31
C ALA A 1002 0.13 25.99 -46.03
N GLU A 1003 0.52 26.89 -46.94
CA GLU A 1003 -0.44 27.72 -47.67
C GLU A 1003 -1.24 26.90 -48.70
N PRO A 1004 -2.45 27.32 -49.10
CA PRO A 1004 -3.20 26.65 -50.16
C PRO A 1004 -2.37 26.53 -51.46
N GLY A 1005 -2.32 25.34 -52.05
CA GLY A 1005 -1.46 25.02 -53.20
C GLY A 1005 -0.04 24.57 -52.85
N GLN A 1006 0.36 24.62 -51.58
CA GLN A 1006 1.58 23.98 -51.04
C GLN A 1006 1.22 22.68 -50.32
N PHE A 1007 2.19 21.78 -50.16
CA PHE A 1007 2.00 20.49 -49.50
C PHE A 1007 3.03 20.24 -48.41
N ASN A 1008 2.69 19.36 -47.46
CA ASN A 1008 3.60 18.81 -46.47
C ASN A 1008 3.44 17.28 -46.44
N GLU A 1009 4.37 16.62 -47.13
CA GLU A 1009 4.29 15.22 -47.59
C GLU A 1009 2.85 14.84 -48.00
N PRO A 1010 2.42 15.14 -49.23
CA PRO A 1010 1.17 14.57 -49.74
C PRO A 1010 1.34 13.05 -49.92
N TRP A 1011 0.34 12.23 -49.59
CA TRP A 1011 0.45 10.77 -49.68
C TRP A 1011 -0.51 10.17 -50.69
N GLY A 1012 -1.80 10.42 -50.57
CA GLY A 1012 -2.84 9.86 -51.44
C GLY A 1012 -3.31 10.84 -52.51
N LEU A 1013 -3.78 10.31 -53.63
CA LEU A 1013 -4.47 11.09 -54.65
C LEU A 1013 -5.57 10.29 -55.36
N ALA A 1014 -6.58 11.01 -55.85
CA ALA A 1014 -7.61 10.49 -56.73
C ALA A 1014 -7.86 11.48 -57.88
N VAL A 1015 -8.15 10.96 -59.08
CA VAL A 1015 -8.31 11.77 -60.30
C VAL A 1015 -9.63 11.40 -60.96
N ASP A 1016 -10.46 12.40 -61.26
CA ASP A 1016 -11.65 12.25 -62.11
C ASP A 1016 -11.47 12.99 -63.45
N ASP A 1017 -12.54 13.10 -64.25
CA ASP A 1017 -12.51 13.74 -65.56
C ASP A 1017 -12.18 15.25 -65.52
N THR A 1018 -12.25 15.89 -64.35
CA THR A 1018 -12.15 17.36 -64.20
C THR A 1018 -11.13 17.79 -63.14
N TYR A 1019 -10.96 17.02 -62.07
CA TYR A 1019 -10.23 17.41 -60.87
C TYR A 1019 -9.29 16.31 -60.35
N VAL A 1020 -8.24 16.76 -59.67
CA VAL A 1020 -7.31 15.95 -58.88
C VAL A 1020 -7.53 16.29 -57.41
N TYR A 1021 -7.80 15.28 -56.59
CA TYR A 1021 -7.91 15.39 -55.14
C TYR A 1021 -6.67 14.80 -54.48
N VAL A 1022 -6.09 15.53 -53.53
CA VAL A 1022 -4.81 15.17 -52.90
C VAL A 1022 -4.96 15.18 -51.40
N ALA A 1023 -4.55 14.09 -50.75
CA ALA A 1023 -4.41 14.03 -49.30
C ALA A 1023 -3.07 14.65 -48.88
N ASP A 1024 -3.14 15.85 -48.30
CA ASP A 1024 -2.01 16.62 -47.79
C ASP A 1024 -1.78 16.24 -46.32
N THR A 1025 -1.12 15.10 -46.12
CA THR A 1025 -1.17 14.31 -44.88
C THR A 1025 -0.72 15.07 -43.64
N TRP A 1026 0.41 15.79 -43.70
CA TRP A 1026 0.92 16.53 -42.54
C TRP A 1026 0.45 17.98 -42.46
N ASN A 1027 -0.38 18.44 -43.42
CA ASN A 1027 -1.20 19.64 -43.25
C ASN A 1027 -2.64 19.31 -42.84
N HIS A 1028 -2.97 18.03 -42.62
CA HIS A 1028 -4.26 17.56 -42.12
C HIS A 1028 -5.47 18.00 -42.97
N ARG A 1029 -5.32 17.98 -44.30
CA ARG A 1029 -6.35 18.50 -45.23
C ARG A 1029 -6.36 17.75 -46.55
N ILE A 1030 -7.45 17.90 -47.29
CA ILE A 1030 -7.57 17.49 -48.69
C ILE A 1030 -7.53 18.74 -49.57
N GLN A 1031 -6.79 18.69 -50.67
CA GLN A 1031 -6.74 19.78 -51.66
C GLN A 1031 -7.26 19.30 -53.02
N LYS A 1032 -8.10 20.11 -53.66
CA LYS A 1032 -8.72 19.86 -54.96
C LYS A 1032 -8.11 20.79 -55.99
N PHE A 1033 -7.65 20.24 -57.12
CA PHE A 1033 -7.04 20.97 -58.23
C PHE A 1033 -7.75 20.64 -59.53
N THR A 1034 -7.73 21.54 -60.51
CA THR A 1034 -8.08 21.22 -61.89
C THR A 1034 -7.02 20.29 -62.50
N LEU A 1035 -7.32 19.62 -63.62
CA LEU A 1035 -6.32 18.79 -64.32
C LEU A 1035 -5.06 19.56 -64.73
N ASN A 1036 -5.13 20.89 -64.87
CA ASN A 1036 -3.98 21.76 -65.19
C ASN A 1036 -3.16 22.19 -63.96
N GLY A 1037 -3.56 21.79 -62.75
CA GLY A 1037 -2.85 22.10 -61.50
C GLY A 1037 -3.26 23.41 -60.83
N GLU A 1038 -4.39 24.00 -61.21
CA GLU A 1038 -4.93 25.20 -60.55
C GLU A 1038 -5.76 24.80 -59.33
N LEU A 1039 -5.52 25.45 -58.19
CA LEU A 1039 -6.23 25.13 -56.94
C LEU A 1039 -7.72 25.52 -57.05
N ALA A 1040 -8.60 24.54 -56.82
CA ALA A 1040 -10.05 24.69 -56.88
C ALA A 1040 -10.72 24.61 -55.50
N GLY A 1041 -10.10 24.00 -54.48
CA GLY A 1041 -10.66 23.93 -53.13
C GLY A 1041 -9.73 23.28 -52.09
N VAL A 1042 -9.99 23.54 -50.81
CA VAL A 1042 -9.27 22.97 -49.66
C VAL A 1042 -10.28 22.57 -48.59
N PHE A 1043 -10.18 21.35 -48.08
CA PHE A 1043 -11.17 20.74 -47.18
C PHE A 1043 -10.51 20.11 -45.94
N GLY A 1044 -11.14 20.27 -44.78
CA GLY A 1044 -10.69 19.67 -43.51
C GLY A 1044 -9.73 20.55 -42.70
N GLN A 1045 -9.56 20.19 -41.43
CA GLN A 1045 -8.68 20.88 -40.47
C GLN A 1045 -8.04 19.86 -39.50
N SER A 1046 -6.93 20.24 -38.88
CA SER A 1046 -6.24 19.38 -37.89
C SER A 1046 -7.10 19.17 -36.64
N GLY A 1047 -7.23 17.92 -36.19
CA GLY A 1047 -7.85 17.60 -34.90
C GLY A 1047 -8.31 16.16 -34.74
N SER A 1048 -8.82 15.87 -33.54
CA SER A 1048 -9.44 14.60 -33.15
C SER A 1048 -10.77 14.88 -32.43
N PRO A 1049 -11.78 13.99 -32.56
CA PRO A 1049 -13.08 14.18 -31.89
C PRO A 1049 -12.95 14.08 -30.36
N ALA A 1050 -13.71 14.91 -29.63
CA ALA A 1050 -13.85 14.80 -28.17
C ALA A 1050 -14.75 13.60 -27.81
N ALA A 1051 -14.55 13.01 -26.63
CA ALA A 1051 -15.24 11.79 -26.19
C ALA A 1051 -16.78 11.92 -26.11
N ASP A 1052 -17.30 13.14 -26.02
CA ASP A 1052 -18.73 13.49 -25.92
C ASP A 1052 -19.32 14.14 -27.18
N ASP A 1053 -18.55 14.22 -28.28
CA ASP A 1053 -19.03 14.82 -29.53
C ASP A 1053 -19.96 13.88 -30.31
N ALA A 1054 -21.27 14.11 -30.20
CA ALA A 1054 -22.30 13.37 -30.94
C ALA A 1054 -22.21 13.52 -32.47
N GLY A 1055 -21.51 14.53 -32.98
CA GLY A 1055 -21.26 14.74 -34.41
C GLY A 1055 -20.04 13.97 -34.94
N GLY A 1056 -19.30 13.28 -34.07
CA GLY A 1056 -18.14 12.49 -34.44
C GLY A 1056 -17.02 13.31 -35.10
N GLY A 1057 -16.90 14.62 -34.85
CA GLY A 1057 -15.82 15.47 -35.35
C GLY A 1057 -15.61 15.45 -36.87
N LEU A 1058 -16.67 15.60 -37.67
CA LEU A 1058 -16.59 15.66 -39.13
C LEU A 1058 -15.66 16.80 -39.58
N GLY A 1059 -14.76 16.50 -40.52
CA GLY A 1059 -13.78 17.48 -41.04
C GLY A 1059 -12.53 17.65 -40.20
N LEU A 1060 -12.43 17.01 -39.03
CA LEU A 1060 -11.18 16.90 -38.28
C LEU A 1060 -10.36 15.73 -38.83
N PHE A 1061 -9.14 16.00 -39.28
CA PHE A 1061 -8.18 14.99 -39.72
C PHE A 1061 -6.96 14.98 -38.80
N PHE A 1062 -6.48 13.78 -38.46
CA PHE A 1062 -5.18 13.62 -37.80
C PHE A 1062 -4.08 13.20 -38.77
N GLY A 1063 -4.44 12.50 -39.85
CA GLY A 1063 -3.49 12.13 -40.90
C GLY A 1063 -4.23 11.50 -42.07
N PRO A 1064 -4.76 12.29 -43.01
CA PRO A 1064 -5.43 11.75 -44.18
C PRO A 1064 -4.37 11.12 -45.10
N ARG A 1065 -4.49 9.82 -45.43
CA ARG A 1065 -3.44 9.10 -46.17
C ARG A 1065 -3.83 8.63 -47.56
N ASP A 1066 -5.06 8.18 -47.75
CA ASP A 1066 -5.56 7.76 -49.05
C ASP A 1066 -6.94 8.33 -49.34
N ILE A 1067 -7.25 8.44 -50.62
CA ILE A 1067 -8.50 9.00 -51.11
C ILE A 1067 -8.94 8.23 -52.35
N VAL A 1068 -10.19 7.80 -52.39
CA VAL A 1068 -10.78 7.13 -53.55
C VAL A 1068 -12.13 7.72 -53.92
N LEU A 1069 -12.46 7.55 -55.19
CA LEU A 1069 -13.72 7.95 -55.77
C LEU A 1069 -14.75 6.84 -55.54
N ILE A 1070 -15.87 7.14 -54.90
CA ILE A 1070 -16.97 6.18 -54.72
C ILE A 1070 -18.25 6.76 -55.34
N GLY A 1071 -18.86 6.05 -56.28
CA GLY A 1071 -20.00 6.54 -57.06
C GLY A 1071 -19.75 7.85 -57.82
N ASP A 1072 -20.83 8.42 -58.38
CA ASP A 1072 -20.73 9.56 -59.31
C ASP A 1072 -20.40 10.90 -58.63
N ASN A 1073 -20.60 11.05 -57.32
CA ASN A 1073 -20.44 12.35 -56.64
C ASN A 1073 -19.85 12.28 -55.21
N GLN A 1074 -19.10 11.22 -54.87
CA GLN A 1074 -18.53 11.07 -53.51
C GLN A 1074 -17.04 10.69 -53.49
N LEU A 1075 -16.42 10.98 -52.35
CA LEU A 1075 -15.02 10.74 -52.02
C LEU A 1075 -14.94 10.03 -50.67
N LEU A 1076 -14.13 8.99 -50.57
CA LEU A 1076 -13.82 8.34 -49.31
C LEU A 1076 -12.36 8.57 -48.94
N VAL A 1077 -12.12 9.03 -47.72
CA VAL A 1077 -10.79 9.38 -47.22
C VAL A 1077 -10.47 8.56 -45.97
N THR A 1078 -9.27 7.97 -45.91
CA THR A 1078 -8.74 7.36 -44.68
C THR A 1078 -8.19 8.42 -43.74
N ASP A 1079 -8.80 8.57 -42.57
CA ASP A 1079 -8.32 9.41 -41.48
C ASP A 1079 -7.53 8.54 -40.50
N THR A 1080 -6.31 8.21 -40.91
CA THR A 1080 -5.55 7.08 -40.34
C THR A 1080 -5.30 7.22 -38.84
N GLY A 1081 -4.89 8.40 -38.38
CA GLY A 1081 -4.57 8.64 -36.98
C GLY A 1081 -5.79 8.75 -36.05
N ASN A 1082 -6.98 8.96 -36.61
CA ASN A 1082 -8.24 8.89 -35.86
C ASN A 1082 -8.93 7.52 -36.04
N HIS A 1083 -8.26 6.55 -36.67
CA HIS A 1083 -8.71 5.16 -36.82
C HIS A 1083 -10.09 5.01 -37.48
N ARG A 1084 -10.36 5.81 -38.51
CA ARG A 1084 -11.67 5.89 -39.18
C ARG A 1084 -11.57 6.28 -40.65
N LEU A 1085 -12.71 6.21 -41.34
CA LEU A 1085 -12.90 6.73 -42.69
C LEU A 1085 -13.86 7.92 -42.66
N GLN A 1086 -13.69 8.89 -43.55
CA GLN A 1086 -14.61 10.00 -43.74
C GLN A 1086 -15.13 10.05 -45.18
N LEU A 1087 -16.46 10.12 -45.31
CA LEU A 1087 -17.17 10.24 -46.58
C LEU A 1087 -17.47 11.72 -46.87
N LEU A 1088 -17.09 12.20 -48.05
CA LEU A 1088 -17.31 13.56 -48.53
C LEU A 1088 -18.02 13.56 -49.88
N ASP A 1089 -18.67 14.67 -50.24
CA ASP A 1089 -19.05 14.93 -51.65
C ASP A 1089 -17.90 15.57 -52.44
N ARG A 1090 -18.07 15.70 -53.76
CA ARG A 1090 -17.05 16.28 -54.66
C ARG A 1090 -16.79 17.77 -54.43
N ASP A 1091 -17.69 18.47 -53.74
CA ASP A 1091 -17.57 19.88 -53.37
C ASP A 1091 -16.87 20.06 -52.02
N GLY A 1092 -16.60 18.98 -51.29
CA GLY A 1092 -15.84 18.95 -50.05
C GLY A 1092 -16.69 19.02 -48.78
N ASN A 1093 -18.01 18.82 -48.87
CA ASN A 1093 -18.86 18.71 -47.70
C ASN A 1093 -18.73 17.33 -47.05
N PHE A 1094 -18.49 17.29 -45.74
CA PHE A 1094 -18.36 16.05 -44.97
C PHE A 1094 -19.74 15.46 -44.67
N LEU A 1095 -19.99 14.24 -45.14
CA LEU A 1095 -21.30 13.58 -45.05
C LEU A 1095 -21.42 12.68 -43.82
N ARG A 1096 -20.42 11.83 -43.54
CA ARG A 1096 -20.39 10.94 -42.36
C ARG A 1096 -19.02 10.32 -42.11
N THR A 1097 -18.85 9.76 -40.92
CA THR A 1097 -17.72 8.89 -40.56
C THR A 1097 -18.10 7.40 -40.67
N VAL A 1098 -17.10 6.55 -40.87
CA VAL A 1098 -17.25 5.09 -40.88
C VAL A 1098 -16.15 4.45 -40.03
N GLY A 1099 -16.56 3.62 -39.09
CA GLY A 1099 -15.70 2.88 -38.16
C GLY A 1099 -15.19 3.68 -36.97
N SER A 1100 -14.57 2.96 -36.04
CA SER A 1100 -13.92 3.46 -34.81
C SER A 1100 -12.69 2.62 -34.48
N PHE A 1101 -11.88 3.06 -33.52
CA PHE A 1101 -10.73 2.27 -33.06
C PHE A 1101 -11.15 0.91 -32.52
N GLY A 1102 -10.47 -0.15 -32.96
CA GLY A 1102 -10.61 -1.50 -32.44
C GLY A 1102 -10.28 -2.58 -33.47
N ASN A 1103 -10.64 -3.82 -33.17
CA ASN A 1103 -10.33 -5.01 -33.97
C ASN A 1103 -11.56 -5.83 -34.37
N GLU A 1104 -12.77 -5.39 -34.02
CA GLU A 1104 -14.00 -6.01 -34.52
C GLU A 1104 -14.25 -5.65 -36.00
N LEU A 1105 -15.16 -6.36 -36.67
CA LEU A 1105 -15.53 -6.08 -38.05
C LEU A 1105 -16.18 -4.69 -38.14
N GLY A 1106 -15.65 -3.82 -39.01
CA GLY A 1106 -16.05 -2.41 -39.11
C GLY A 1106 -15.34 -1.44 -38.16
N GLN A 1107 -14.48 -1.94 -37.26
CA GLN A 1107 -13.49 -1.14 -36.51
C GLN A 1107 -12.12 -1.19 -37.20
N PHE A 1108 -11.31 -0.15 -37.01
CA PHE A 1108 -10.01 -0.03 -37.68
C PHE A 1108 -8.89 0.29 -36.69
N ASN A 1109 -7.66 -0.09 -37.06
CA ASN A 1109 -6.43 0.32 -36.42
C ASN A 1109 -5.41 0.70 -37.50
N GLU A 1110 -5.26 2.02 -37.68
CA GLU A 1110 -4.53 2.66 -38.78
C GLU A 1110 -4.96 2.17 -40.18
N PRO A 1111 -6.18 2.51 -40.62
CA PRO A 1111 -6.61 2.25 -41.99
C PRO A 1111 -5.83 3.15 -42.96
N VAL A 1112 -5.27 2.60 -44.04
CA VAL A 1112 -4.44 3.35 -45.01
C VAL A 1112 -4.94 3.23 -46.44
N GLY A 1113 -4.61 2.15 -47.14
CA GLY A 1113 -4.97 1.97 -48.55
C GLY A 1113 -6.45 1.72 -48.76
N LEU A 1114 -7.01 2.32 -49.81
CA LEU A 1114 -8.37 2.12 -50.28
C LEU A 1114 -8.36 1.64 -51.73
N ALA A 1115 -9.22 0.69 -52.08
CA ALA A 1115 -9.47 0.30 -53.47
C ALA A 1115 -10.96 0.02 -53.71
N VAL A 1116 -11.44 0.29 -54.92
CA VAL A 1116 -12.85 0.14 -55.29
C VAL A 1116 -12.97 -0.92 -56.39
N GLY A 1117 -13.68 -2.02 -56.10
CA GLY A 1117 -13.95 -3.08 -57.05
C GLY A 1117 -14.95 -2.66 -58.14
N PRO A 1118 -15.02 -3.40 -59.26
CA PRO A 1118 -15.94 -3.11 -60.38
C PRO A 1118 -17.42 -3.21 -60.00
N ASP A 1119 -17.75 -3.90 -58.90
CA ASP A 1119 -19.07 -4.05 -58.30
C ASP A 1119 -19.39 -2.96 -57.25
N GLY A 1120 -18.50 -1.99 -57.06
CA GLY A 1120 -18.64 -0.91 -56.07
C GLY A 1120 -18.24 -1.29 -54.64
N VAL A 1121 -17.72 -2.51 -54.43
CA VAL A 1121 -17.19 -2.95 -53.15
C VAL A 1121 -15.90 -2.21 -52.81
N ILE A 1122 -15.73 -1.82 -51.56
CA ILE A 1122 -14.57 -1.05 -51.11
C ILE A 1122 -13.68 -1.92 -50.22
N TYR A 1123 -12.40 -2.00 -50.56
CA TYR A 1123 -11.40 -2.71 -49.79
C TYR A 1123 -10.56 -1.70 -49.00
N VAL A 1124 -10.38 -1.98 -47.70
CA VAL A 1124 -9.65 -1.11 -46.77
C VAL A 1124 -8.49 -1.89 -46.17
N ALA A 1125 -7.27 -1.38 -46.32
CA ALA A 1125 -6.10 -1.92 -45.66
C ALA A 1125 -6.09 -1.46 -44.19
N ASP A 1126 -6.52 -2.35 -43.29
CA ASP A 1126 -6.54 -2.14 -41.85
C ASP A 1126 -5.18 -2.54 -41.27
N THR A 1127 -4.22 -1.63 -41.41
CA THR A 1127 -2.78 -1.93 -41.45
C THR A 1127 -2.29 -2.58 -40.16
N TRP A 1128 -2.61 -2.01 -39.00
CA TRP A 1128 -2.09 -2.53 -37.72
C TRP A 1128 -2.90 -3.70 -37.17
N ASN A 1129 -4.09 -3.95 -37.73
CA ASN A 1129 -4.80 -5.21 -37.51
C ASN A 1129 -4.34 -6.32 -38.48
N GLY A 1130 -3.46 -6.02 -39.46
CA GLY A 1130 -2.87 -6.99 -40.37
C GLY A 1130 -3.90 -7.67 -41.29
N ARG A 1131 -4.93 -6.94 -41.72
CA ARG A 1131 -6.05 -7.48 -42.49
C ARG A 1131 -6.57 -6.51 -43.55
N ILE A 1132 -7.24 -7.04 -44.55
CA ILE A 1132 -8.06 -6.25 -45.49
C ILE A 1132 -9.52 -6.46 -45.10
N GLN A 1133 -10.24 -5.34 -44.91
CA GLN A 1133 -11.68 -5.36 -44.70
C GLN A 1133 -12.41 -4.98 -45.98
N ARG A 1134 -13.51 -5.68 -46.25
CA ARG A 1134 -14.40 -5.46 -47.38
C ARG A 1134 -15.66 -4.76 -46.90
N LEU A 1135 -15.96 -3.60 -47.47
CA LEU A 1135 -17.17 -2.82 -47.23
C LEU A 1135 -18.10 -2.90 -48.44
N THR A 1136 -19.42 -2.96 -48.21
CA THR A 1136 -20.41 -2.79 -49.28
C THR A 1136 -20.36 -1.37 -49.85
N PRO A 1137 -21.01 -1.09 -51.01
CA PRO A 1137 -21.13 0.27 -51.54
C PRO A 1137 -21.73 1.27 -50.53
N GLU A 1138 -22.55 0.79 -49.59
CA GLU A 1138 -23.13 1.57 -48.49
C GLU A 1138 -22.18 1.75 -47.29
N LEU A 1139 -20.90 1.35 -47.41
CA LEU A 1139 -19.85 1.38 -46.38
C LEU A 1139 -20.19 0.55 -45.12
N VAL A 1140 -20.89 -0.58 -45.30
CA VAL A 1140 -21.13 -1.55 -44.21
C VAL A 1140 -20.12 -2.68 -44.34
N ALA A 1141 -19.49 -3.08 -43.23
CA ALA A 1141 -18.50 -4.14 -43.24
C ALA A 1141 -19.14 -5.51 -43.57
N ALA A 1142 -18.61 -6.16 -44.62
CA ALA A 1142 -19.19 -7.34 -45.25
C ALA A 1142 -18.28 -8.58 -45.22
N GLY A 1143 -17.06 -8.44 -44.71
CA GLY A 1143 -16.09 -9.53 -44.59
C GLY A 1143 -14.65 -9.02 -44.47
N GLU A 1144 -13.74 -9.93 -44.14
CA GLU A 1144 -12.31 -9.62 -44.02
C GLU A 1144 -11.44 -10.84 -44.32
N TRP A 1145 -10.17 -10.60 -44.63
CA TRP A 1145 -9.15 -11.64 -44.64
C TRP A 1145 -7.81 -11.09 -44.14
N ARG A 1146 -7.00 -11.99 -43.58
CA ARG A 1146 -5.70 -11.64 -43.00
C ARG A 1146 -4.63 -11.51 -44.08
N VAL A 1147 -3.73 -10.55 -43.90
CA VAL A 1147 -2.52 -10.38 -44.71
C VAL A 1147 -1.30 -10.61 -43.82
N GLU A 1148 -0.71 -11.80 -43.89
CA GLU A 1148 0.42 -12.25 -43.07
C GLU A 1148 1.77 -11.69 -43.55
N ALA A 1149 1.78 -10.40 -43.93
CA ALA A 1149 2.96 -9.68 -44.39
C ALA A 1149 3.13 -8.32 -43.67
N TRP A 1150 2.06 -7.78 -43.07
CA TRP A 1150 2.06 -6.46 -42.44
C TRP A 1150 2.34 -6.52 -40.94
N ALA A 1151 3.53 -7.01 -40.55
CA ALA A 1151 3.91 -7.11 -39.14
C ALA A 1151 4.52 -5.81 -38.57
N GLY A 1152 5.04 -4.93 -39.42
CA GLY A 1152 5.70 -3.70 -38.99
C GLY A 1152 4.75 -2.58 -38.56
N GLN A 1153 5.20 -1.80 -37.58
CA GLN A 1153 4.50 -0.61 -37.08
C GLN A 1153 5.06 0.71 -37.63
N SER A 1154 5.91 0.66 -38.65
CA SER A 1154 6.46 1.85 -39.29
C SER A 1154 5.36 2.80 -39.74
N ILE A 1155 5.40 4.05 -39.29
CA ILE A 1155 4.45 5.07 -39.76
C ILE A 1155 4.66 5.39 -41.24
N ASN A 1156 5.84 5.11 -41.81
CA ASN A 1156 6.25 5.48 -43.16
C ASN A 1156 5.98 4.43 -44.24
N ASN A 1157 5.97 3.15 -43.86
CA ASN A 1157 5.90 2.02 -44.79
C ASN A 1157 4.50 1.43 -44.72
N LYS A 1158 3.54 2.06 -45.41
CA LYS A 1158 2.13 1.70 -45.30
C LYS A 1158 1.62 1.07 -46.58
N PRO A 1159 0.82 0.00 -46.48
CA PRO A 1159 0.30 -0.70 -47.64
C PRO A 1159 -0.84 0.07 -48.31
N TYR A 1160 -0.85 0.02 -49.64
CA TYR A 1160 -1.92 0.51 -50.51
C TYR A 1160 -2.54 -0.65 -51.28
N LEU A 1161 -3.74 -0.39 -51.80
CA LEU A 1161 -4.55 -1.37 -52.51
C LEU A 1161 -4.89 -0.83 -53.90
N ALA A 1162 -5.04 -1.72 -54.88
CA ALA A 1162 -5.63 -1.40 -56.17
C ALA A 1162 -6.42 -2.60 -56.71
N THR A 1163 -7.38 -2.35 -57.59
CA THR A 1163 -8.30 -3.35 -58.14
C THR A 1163 -8.33 -3.28 -59.65
N ASP A 1164 -8.35 -4.43 -60.32
CA ASP A 1164 -8.51 -4.51 -61.78
C ASP A 1164 -9.96 -4.76 -62.23
N SER A 1165 -10.19 -4.75 -63.55
CA SER A 1165 -11.52 -4.95 -64.14
C SER A 1165 -12.18 -6.30 -63.78
N ALA A 1166 -11.39 -7.31 -63.40
CA ALA A 1166 -11.86 -8.62 -62.93
C ALA A 1166 -12.11 -8.66 -61.41
N GLY A 1167 -11.86 -7.56 -60.70
CA GLY A 1167 -12.02 -7.43 -59.25
C GLY A 1167 -10.90 -8.04 -58.41
N ARG A 1168 -9.74 -8.38 -59.00
CA ARG A 1168 -8.59 -8.86 -58.24
C ARG A 1168 -7.96 -7.70 -57.46
N VAL A 1169 -7.56 -7.97 -56.23
CA VAL A 1169 -7.02 -6.96 -55.30
C VAL A 1169 -5.50 -7.10 -55.25
N TYR A 1170 -4.80 -6.09 -55.76
CA TYR A 1170 -3.36 -5.92 -55.66
C TYR A 1170 -3.04 -5.19 -54.36
N VAL A 1171 -2.06 -5.70 -53.64
CA VAL A 1171 -1.76 -5.31 -52.26
C VAL A 1171 -0.26 -5.09 -52.15
N SER A 1172 0.16 -3.90 -51.75
CA SER A 1172 1.58 -3.67 -51.52
C SER A 1172 2.03 -4.25 -50.19
N ASP A 1173 3.20 -4.87 -50.22
CA ASP A 1173 3.94 -5.33 -49.05
C ASP A 1173 5.26 -4.55 -49.00
N PRO A 1174 5.26 -3.35 -48.42
CA PRO A 1174 6.43 -2.47 -48.42
C PRO A 1174 7.64 -3.11 -47.76
N GLU A 1175 7.44 -3.86 -46.67
CA GLU A 1175 8.52 -4.46 -45.87
C GLU A 1175 9.03 -5.78 -46.48
N GLY A 1176 8.16 -6.54 -47.15
CA GLY A 1176 8.55 -7.70 -47.95
C GLY A 1176 9.03 -7.35 -49.36
N TYR A 1177 9.09 -6.07 -49.73
CA TYR A 1177 9.57 -5.58 -51.03
C TYR A 1177 8.84 -6.21 -52.23
N ARG A 1178 7.52 -6.41 -52.10
CA ARG A 1178 6.73 -7.18 -53.06
C ARG A 1178 5.30 -6.65 -53.18
N VAL A 1179 4.61 -7.13 -54.21
CA VAL A 1179 3.17 -6.95 -54.40
C VAL A 1179 2.50 -8.32 -54.32
N LEU A 1180 1.48 -8.42 -53.49
CA LEU A 1180 0.64 -9.61 -53.30
C LEU A 1180 -0.68 -9.42 -54.06
N ILE A 1181 -1.22 -10.51 -54.62
CA ILE A 1181 -2.44 -10.47 -55.41
C ILE A 1181 -3.45 -11.44 -54.81
N PHE A 1182 -4.67 -10.94 -54.59
CA PHE A 1182 -5.78 -11.70 -54.04
C PHE A 1182 -6.99 -11.67 -54.97
N SER A 1183 -7.82 -12.71 -54.90
CA SER A 1183 -9.15 -12.71 -55.49
C SER A 1183 -10.09 -11.76 -54.74
N PRO A 1184 -11.23 -11.34 -55.33
CA PRO A 1184 -12.24 -10.54 -54.62
C PRO A 1184 -12.76 -11.18 -53.31
N ALA A 1185 -12.61 -12.50 -53.17
CA ALA A 1185 -12.99 -13.26 -51.97
C ALA A 1185 -11.86 -13.43 -50.94
N GLY A 1186 -10.66 -12.86 -51.19
CA GLY A 1186 -9.52 -12.92 -50.26
C GLY A 1186 -8.60 -14.14 -50.43
N ALA A 1187 -8.85 -15.02 -51.41
CA ALA A 1187 -7.91 -16.11 -51.72
C ALA A 1187 -6.65 -15.58 -52.43
N TYR A 1188 -5.47 -16.00 -51.99
CA TYR A 1188 -4.18 -15.61 -52.56
C TYR A 1188 -3.98 -16.19 -53.98
N LEU A 1189 -3.59 -15.36 -54.93
CA LEU A 1189 -3.42 -15.70 -56.35
C LEU A 1189 -1.97 -15.71 -56.83
N GLY A 1190 -1.08 -14.94 -56.17
CA GLY A 1190 0.34 -14.90 -56.50
C GLY A 1190 1.04 -13.64 -55.96
N ARG A 1191 2.35 -13.56 -56.14
CA ARG A 1191 3.18 -12.40 -55.78
C ARG A 1191 4.17 -12.05 -56.87
N PHE A 1192 4.71 -10.84 -56.85
CA PHE A 1192 5.96 -10.54 -57.55
C PHE A 1192 6.75 -9.47 -56.80
N GLY A 1193 8.05 -9.36 -57.11
CA GLY A 1193 8.97 -8.46 -56.42
C GLY A 1193 9.84 -9.16 -55.38
N GLN A 1194 11.00 -8.56 -55.14
CA GLN A 1194 12.00 -8.92 -54.16
C GLN A 1194 12.82 -7.66 -53.86
N TYR A 1195 13.60 -7.67 -52.77
CA TYR A 1195 14.49 -6.55 -52.46
C TYR A 1195 15.55 -6.34 -53.56
N GLY A 1196 15.64 -5.12 -54.08
CA GLY A 1196 16.71 -4.73 -54.99
C GLY A 1196 16.43 -3.42 -55.72
N THR A 1197 17.44 -2.95 -56.46
CA THR A 1197 17.40 -1.68 -57.21
C THR A 1197 17.29 -1.88 -58.72
N ASP A 1198 17.43 -3.12 -59.21
CA ASP A 1198 17.25 -3.46 -60.62
C ASP A 1198 15.78 -3.32 -61.06
N THR A 1199 15.50 -3.35 -62.36
CA THR A 1199 14.15 -3.12 -62.89
C THR A 1199 13.15 -4.24 -62.58
N SER A 1200 13.60 -5.38 -62.05
CA SER A 1200 12.76 -6.53 -61.66
C SER A 1200 12.50 -6.60 -60.15
N SER A 1201 13.15 -5.74 -59.37
CA SER A 1201 13.10 -5.72 -57.91
C SER A 1201 12.45 -4.43 -57.40
N LEU A 1202 12.05 -4.42 -56.14
CA LEU A 1202 11.40 -3.29 -55.48
C LEU A 1202 12.21 -2.89 -54.24
N GLY A 1203 12.22 -1.59 -53.93
CA GLY A 1203 12.94 -1.02 -52.80
C GLY A 1203 12.01 -0.64 -51.64
N LEU A 1204 10.83 -0.09 -51.94
CA LEU A 1204 9.75 0.12 -50.98
C LEU A 1204 8.43 0.36 -51.76
N PRO A 1205 7.73 -0.70 -52.20
CA PRO A 1205 6.49 -0.54 -52.95
C PRO A 1205 5.39 -0.03 -52.02
N ASN A 1206 4.95 1.22 -52.21
CA ASN A 1206 3.89 1.82 -51.42
C ASN A 1206 2.60 1.87 -52.25
N GLY A 1207 2.35 2.97 -52.95
CA GLY A 1207 1.13 3.17 -53.72
C GLY A 1207 1.00 2.29 -54.96
N LEU A 1208 -0.24 1.92 -55.25
CA LEU A 1208 -0.64 1.08 -56.37
C LEU A 1208 -1.79 1.76 -57.11
N ALA A 1209 -1.78 1.71 -58.44
CA ALA A 1209 -2.93 2.06 -59.25
C ALA A 1209 -3.07 1.10 -60.43
N VAL A 1210 -4.31 0.82 -60.81
CA VAL A 1210 -4.61 0.10 -62.05
C VAL A 1210 -5.25 1.07 -63.03
N GLY A 1211 -4.70 1.14 -64.24
CA GLY A 1211 -5.23 1.97 -65.32
C GLY A 1211 -6.47 1.38 -65.98
N PRO A 1212 -7.20 2.15 -66.82
CA PRO A 1212 -8.40 1.68 -67.53
C PRO A 1212 -8.16 0.48 -68.47
N ASP A 1213 -6.91 0.22 -68.84
CA ASP A 1213 -6.45 -0.89 -69.67
C ASP A 1213 -5.92 -2.08 -68.86
N ASP A 1214 -6.20 -2.12 -67.54
CA ASP A 1214 -5.66 -3.06 -66.55
C ASP A 1214 -4.12 -3.01 -66.40
N SER A 1215 -3.46 -1.94 -66.84
CA SER A 1215 -2.04 -1.73 -66.56
C SER A 1215 -1.81 -1.44 -65.07
N LEU A 1216 -0.86 -2.12 -64.44
CA LEU A 1216 -0.54 -1.92 -63.02
C LEU A 1216 0.61 -0.93 -62.87
N TRP A 1217 0.42 0.10 -62.06
CA TRP A 1217 1.43 1.09 -61.72
C TRP A 1217 1.81 0.97 -60.25
N VAL A 1218 3.11 0.86 -59.98
CA VAL A 1218 3.66 0.68 -58.63
C VAL A 1218 4.61 1.83 -58.31
N ALA A 1219 4.29 2.59 -57.26
CA ALA A 1219 5.17 3.60 -56.70
C ALA A 1219 6.23 2.95 -55.80
N ASP A 1220 7.45 2.83 -56.31
CA ASP A 1220 8.59 2.24 -55.62
C ASP A 1220 9.39 3.34 -54.91
N ALA A 1221 8.88 3.73 -53.74
CA ALA A 1221 9.35 4.89 -52.99
C ALA A 1221 10.85 4.78 -52.63
N GLY A 1222 11.31 3.58 -52.28
CA GLY A 1222 12.68 3.31 -51.87
C GLY A 1222 13.70 3.45 -53.00
N ASN A 1223 13.28 3.20 -54.24
CA ASN A 1223 14.09 3.41 -55.44
C ASN A 1223 13.74 4.69 -56.19
N HIS A 1224 12.96 5.59 -55.57
CA HIS A 1224 12.60 6.89 -56.12
C HIS A 1224 12.04 6.85 -57.56
N ARG A 1225 11.25 5.83 -57.89
CA ARG A 1225 10.73 5.59 -59.25
C ARG A 1225 9.29 5.07 -59.22
N VAL A 1226 8.64 5.08 -60.38
CA VAL A 1226 7.34 4.43 -60.56
C VAL A 1226 7.44 3.45 -61.73
N LEU A 1227 6.94 2.23 -61.54
CA LEU A 1227 7.00 1.14 -62.51
C LEU A 1227 5.62 0.86 -63.05
N GLY A 1228 5.45 0.98 -64.38
CA GLY A 1228 4.26 0.54 -65.10
C GLY A 1228 4.45 -0.87 -65.65
N TYR A 1229 3.44 -1.71 -65.48
CA TYR A 1229 3.39 -3.09 -65.96
C TYR A 1229 2.18 -3.27 -66.88
N ALA A 1230 2.35 -4.05 -67.94
CA ALA A 1230 1.22 -4.56 -68.73
C ALA A 1230 0.30 -5.45 -67.85
N PRO A 1231 -0.96 -5.70 -68.26
CA PRO A 1231 -1.91 -6.48 -67.46
C PRO A 1231 -1.32 -7.83 -67.03
N VAL A 1232 -1.20 -8.02 -65.71
CA VAL A 1232 -0.48 -9.16 -65.10
C VAL A 1232 -1.08 -10.52 -65.48
N PHE A 1233 -2.37 -10.57 -65.79
CA PHE A 1233 -3.10 -11.80 -66.11
C PHE A 1233 -3.80 -11.78 -67.49
N GLY A 1234 -3.42 -10.86 -68.39
CA GLY A 1234 -4.09 -10.67 -69.68
C GLY A 1234 -5.45 -9.97 -69.57
N ALA A 1235 -5.88 -9.29 -70.64
CA ALA A 1235 -7.16 -8.58 -70.68
C ALA A 1235 -8.33 -9.56 -70.64
N ALA A 1236 -9.30 -9.34 -69.75
CA ALA A 1236 -10.54 -10.09 -69.74
C ALA A 1236 -11.40 -9.69 -70.94
N GLU A 1237 -11.98 -10.66 -71.66
CA GLU A 1237 -13.03 -10.35 -72.64
C GLU A 1237 -14.23 -9.72 -71.90
N PRO A 1238 -14.82 -8.63 -72.44
CA PRO A 1238 -15.93 -7.96 -71.79
C PRO A 1238 -17.13 -8.92 -71.71
N LEU A 1239 -17.65 -9.12 -70.50
CA LEU A 1239 -18.93 -9.78 -70.29
C LEU A 1239 -20.01 -8.99 -71.03
N LEU A 1240 -20.47 -9.55 -72.15
CA LEU A 1240 -21.62 -9.06 -72.90
C LEU A 1240 -22.86 -9.08 -71.99
N VAL A 1241 -23.39 -7.89 -71.74
CA VAL A 1241 -24.70 -7.69 -71.13
C VAL A 1241 -25.76 -8.14 -72.15
N GLU A 1242 -26.42 -9.28 -71.91
CA GLU A 1242 -27.69 -9.59 -72.56
C GLU A 1242 -28.87 -9.01 -71.75
N PRO A 1243 -29.89 -8.42 -72.42
CA PRO A 1243 -31.03 -7.82 -71.75
C PRO A 1243 -32.05 -8.88 -71.31
N THR A 1244 -32.45 -8.77 -70.04
CA THR A 1244 -33.75 -9.12 -69.45
C THR A 1244 -34.68 -10.10 -70.19
N VAL A 1245 -34.87 -11.29 -69.59
CA VAL A 1245 -36.11 -12.07 -69.74
C VAL A 1245 -36.65 -12.46 -68.36
N ALA A 1246 -37.96 -12.31 -68.25
CA ALA A 1246 -38.84 -12.36 -67.08
C ALA A 1246 -38.74 -13.60 -66.18
N ALA A 1247 -39.06 -13.37 -64.91
CA ALA A 1247 -39.32 -14.35 -63.86
C ALA A 1247 -40.41 -15.39 -64.21
N PRO A 1248 -40.39 -16.55 -63.54
CA PRO A 1248 -41.60 -17.25 -63.16
C PRO A 1248 -41.76 -17.31 -61.62
N GLY A 1249 -42.89 -16.77 -61.17
CA GLY A 1249 -43.85 -17.37 -60.25
C GLY A 1249 -43.36 -18.20 -59.06
N SER A 1250 -43.73 -17.69 -57.89
CA SER A 1250 -44.08 -18.44 -56.67
C SER A 1250 -44.85 -19.74 -56.93
N ASP A 1251 -44.52 -20.81 -56.20
CA ASP A 1251 -45.50 -21.52 -55.37
C ASP A 1251 -44.85 -22.57 -54.43
N GLU A 1252 -45.49 -22.72 -53.26
CA GLU A 1252 -45.52 -23.88 -52.35
C GLU A 1252 -44.45 -24.08 -51.22
N ALA A 1253 -44.80 -23.48 -50.08
CA ALA A 1253 -44.95 -24.04 -48.72
C ALA A 1253 -44.29 -25.38 -48.29
N TYR A 1254 -43.54 -25.31 -47.17
CA TYR A 1254 -43.48 -26.13 -45.92
C TYR A 1254 -43.86 -27.65 -45.95
N PRO A 1255 -43.32 -28.55 -45.06
CA PRO A 1255 -43.01 -28.26 -43.64
C PRO A 1255 -41.84 -29.02 -42.97
N ALA A 1256 -41.62 -28.65 -41.71
CA ALA A 1256 -40.86 -29.35 -40.68
C ALA A 1256 -41.42 -30.74 -40.33
N GLY A 1257 -40.57 -31.61 -39.78
CA GLY A 1257 -40.99 -32.87 -39.18
C GLY A 1257 -39.85 -33.76 -38.70
N ASP A 1258 -39.56 -33.62 -37.40
CA ASP A 1258 -39.10 -34.59 -36.40
C ASP A 1258 -38.25 -35.85 -36.74
N VAL A 1259 -37.34 -36.02 -35.78
CA VAL A 1259 -36.47 -37.15 -35.46
C VAL A 1259 -37.26 -38.42 -35.12
N ASP A 1260 -36.84 -39.57 -35.64
CA ASP A 1260 -36.79 -40.81 -34.83
C ASP A 1260 -35.87 -41.90 -35.43
N LEU A 1261 -34.89 -42.28 -34.60
CA LEU A 1261 -34.37 -43.62 -34.28
C LEU A 1261 -34.23 -44.70 -35.38
N GLU A 1262 -32.94 -45.00 -35.67
CA GLU A 1262 -32.25 -46.29 -35.92
C GLU A 1262 -33.05 -47.60 -36.11
N PRO A 1263 -32.57 -48.52 -37.00
CA PRO A 1263 -31.51 -49.47 -36.60
C PRO A 1263 -30.46 -49.86 -37.66
N THR A 1264 -29.27 -50.13 -37.12
CA THR A 1264 -28.11 -50.96 -37.55
C THR A 1264 -28.27 -52.00 -38.69
N ILE A 1265 -27.23 -52.15 -39.54
CA ILE A 1265 -26.28 -53.30 -39.66
C ILE A 1265 -25.54 -53.29 -41.03
N ALA A 1266 -24.19 -53.43 -40.98
CA ALA A 1266 -23.19 -53.92 -41.98
C ALA A 1266 -23.15 -53.27 -43.38
N GLU A 1267 -22.00 -52.88 -43.93
CA GLU A 1267 -20.67 -53.51 -44.00
C GLU A 1267 -19.53 -52.48 -43.96
#